data_AF-A0AAX2ELQ4-F1
#
_entry.id   AF-A0AAX2ELQ4-F1
#
_cell.length_a   1.000
_cell.length_b   1.000
_cell.length_c   1.000
_cell.angle_alpha   90.00
_cell.angle_beta   90.00
_cell.angle_gamma   90.00
#
_symmetry.space_group_name_H-M   'P 1'
#
loop_
_entity.id
_entity.type
_entity.pdbx_description
1 polymer ?
#
loop_
_entity_poly.entity_id
_entity_poly.type
_entity_poly.pdbx_seq_one_letter_code
_entity_poly.pdbx_strand_id
1 'polypeptide(L)'
;MSHQCSHGHIHFSSDLQTPAEQHRMSRQIAIAMITIGLLLLSLLWRAITPGQPAVSDILAGVAWLLVAVPVFRAGWHSLLYPDLHGVTDQLIVLAMLGAWALGDLMTAALLPVIMIFGHILEERSVMGTRQAIAGLSRLAYSRARRVRQDGSLENISSQHLQPGDIVDIRPGDQIPADGRILSGHASIDMASITGEPIPVEVTAGMSVFGGTLNLNGLLRVEVIHTGEESTLGKVIALMKEAEQAKPPITRMLECYAGQYLILVLLIAATTWFLTYDSQAMLAVLVAACPCALVLSAPATSMAGIAVAARHGILIRNAAFLEELADVDAIIIDKTGTLTQGRLRLADIILTTKRPKEAVLQLASALGAASNHPVSLALAEARPTGTDTVLRDVEEIQGMGVIATTSAGQALLGRRELFERYRINVSPLPDHDGPVVGVAEDGAFLGWFLLDDAIRPEAPEAMAILKTLGIDRQLLLTGDRHIAAQRVAQQTGIDELTAEALPAEKLQQVHQAVKEGWRPMVVGDGINDALALKAGAVGIAMGSNGVDIALASADVVLTGSDLRRLSTAVRLSRQCRATLRVNVIIGLGWTVLIVIAAAMGFLGTAGALVAAILHNLSTLIVLLNTGRLLQFDETNEINATRETR
;
A
#
# COMPACT_ATOMS: atom_id res chain seq x y z
N MET A 1 -37.86 17.00 18.91
CA MET A 1 -37.69 15.75 18.15
C MET A 1 -36.25 15.73 17.66
N SER A 2 -35.38 15.12 18.46
CA SER A 2 -33.93 15.07 18.26
C SER A 2 -33.55 13.70 17.70
N HIS A 3 -33.08 13.67 16.45
CA HIS A 3 -32.49 12.46 15.87
C HIS A 3 -31.06 12.31 16.39
N GLN A 4 -30.85 11.30 17.24
CA GLN A 4 -29.53 10.82 17.63
C GLN A 4 -28.90 10.09 16.45
N CYS A 5 -27.80 10.62 15.91
CA CYS A 5 -26.86 9.86 15.09
C CYS A 5 -26.13 8.87 16.00
N SER A 6 -26.38 7.57 15.81
CA SER A 6 -25.57 6.52 16.43
C SER A 6 -24.20 6.46 15.74
N HIS A 7 -23.21 7.12 16.32
CA HIS A 7 -21.81 6.81 16.03
C HIS A 7 -21.54 5.39 16.53
N GLY A 8 -21.45 4.43 15.61
CA GLY A 8 -20.93 3.11 15.89
C GLY A 8 -19.45 3.21 16.23
N HIS A 9 -19.13 3.41 17.51
CA HIS A 9 -17.78 3.19 18.02
C HIS A 9 -17.48 1.70 17.90
N ILE A 10 -16.76 1.31 16.85
CA ILE A 10 -16.18 -0.02 16.73
C ILE A 10 -15.13 -0.12 17.85
N HIS A 11 -15.44 -0.89 18.89
CA HIS A 11 -14.50 -1.23 19.94
C HIS A 11 -13.32 -2.01 19.32
N PHE A 12 -12.16 -1.35 19.21
CA PHE A 12 -10.90 -2.01 18.89
C PHE A 12 -10.53 -2.94 20.06
N SER A 13 -10.79 -4.23 19.92
CA SER A 13 -10.27 -5.25 20.83
C SER A 13 -8.73 -5.31 20.72
N SER A 14 -8.07 -5.14 21.86
CA SER A 14 -6.63 -4.87 22.02
C SER A 14 -5.70 -6.08 21.96
N ASP A 15 -6.21 -7.29 21.75
CA ASP A 15 -5.42 -8.53 21.90
C ASP A 15 -5.16 -9.21 20.55
N LEU A 16 -4.04 -8.85 19.93
CA LEU A 16 -3.49 -9.52 18.74
C LEU A 16 -1.97 -9.67 18.79
N GLN A 17 -1.37 -9.62 19.99
CA GLN A 17 -0.01 -10.12 20.17
C GLN A 17 -0.06 -11.65 20.11
N THR A 18 0.97 -12.28 19.52
CA THR A 18 1.07 -13.74 19.66
C THR A 18 1.16 -14.09 21.15
N PRO A 19 0.62 -15.23 21.59
CA PRO A 19 0.72 -15.63 22.99
C PRO A 19 2.18 -15.61 23.48
N ALA A 20 3.13 -15.95 22.62
CA ALA A 20 4.57 -15.89 22.91
C ALA A 20 5.08 -14.45 23.17
N GLU A 21 4.69 -13.47 22.35
CA GLU A 21 5.04 -12.06 22.53
C GLU A 21 4.42 -11.48 23.81
N GLN A 22 3.14 -11.77 24.08
CA GLN A 22 2.47 -11.38 25.34
C GLN A 22 3.20 -11.91 26.57
N HIS A 23 3.58 -13.18 26.54
CA HIS A 23 4.28 -13.81 27.65
C HIS A 23 5.68 -13.22 27.84
N ARG A 24 6.39 -12.91 26.75
CA ARG A 24 7.71 -12.25 26.83
C ARG A 24 7.61 -10.86 27.44
N MET A 25 6.68 -10.04 26.95
CA MET A 25 6.49 -8.65 27.39
C MET A 25 5.98 -8.60 28.84
N SER A 26 5.02 -9.47 29.19
CA SER A 26 4.52 -9.64 30.56
C SER A 26 5.65 -10.03 31.53
N ARG A 27 6.53 -10.96 31.12
CA ARG A 27 7.69 -11.36 31.94
C ARG A 27 8.68 -10.21 32.15
N GLN A 28 8.97 -9.42 31.12
CA GLN A 28 9.85 -8.26 31.24
C GLN A 28 9.26 -7.18 32.16
N ILE A 29 7.96 -6.89 32.02
CA ILE A 29 7.24 -5.95 32.91
C ILE A 29 7.25 -6.47 34.35
N ALA A 30 6.99 -7.76 34.57
CA ALA A 30 7.01 -8.35 35.90
C ALA A 30 8.40 -8.22 36.55
N ILE A 31 9.47 -8.52 35.82
CA ILE A 31 10.85 -8.35 36.30
C ILE A 31 11.14 -6.88 36.64
N ALA A 32 10.76 -5.95 35.76
CA ALA A 32 10.92 -4.51 36.00
C ALA A 32 10.16 -4.03 37.24
N MET A 33 8.91 -4.45 37.42
CA MET A 33 8.07 -4.09 38.56
C MET A 33 8.59 -4.66 39.88
N ILE A 34 9.04 -5.92 39.89
CA ILE A 34 9.67 -6.54 41.07
C ILE A 34 10.95 -5.79 41.44
N THR A 35 11.76 -5.43 40.44
CA THR A 35 13.01 -4.67 40.65
C THR A 35 12.72 -3.29 41.26
N ILE A 36 11.76 -2.55 40.71
CA ILE A 36 11.33 -1.27 41.28
C ILE A 36 10.84 -1.46 42.72
N GLY A 37 10.04 -2.49 42.99
CA GLY A 37 9.58 -2.82 44.33
C GLY A 37 10.72 -3.08 45.32
N LEU A 38 11.74 -3.83 44.91
CA LEU A 38 12.93 -4.10 45.73
C LEU A 38 13.78 -2.83 45.96
N LEU A 39 13.91 -1.96 44.97
CA LEU A 39 14.61 -0.68 45.11
C LEU A 39 13.87 0.28 46.04
N LEU A 40 12.55 0.37 45.92
CA LEU A 40 11.72 1.15 46.84
C LEU A 40 11.81 0.60 48.27
N LEU A 41 11.79 -0.72 48.43
CA LEU A 41 11.98 -1.37 49.73
C LEU A 41 13.39 -1.11 50.29
N SER A 42 14.42 -1.15 49.45
CA SER A 42 15.80 -0.83 49.81
C SER A 42 15.93 0.61 50.33
N LEU A 43 15.33 1.59 49.64
CA LEU A 43 15.31 2.99 50.05
C LEU A 43 14.50 3.20 51.35
N LEU A 44 13.34 2.57 51.45
CA LEU A 44 12.48 2.64 52.63
C LEU A 44 13.19 2.05 53.86
N TRP A 45 13.83 0.89 53.70
CA TRP A 45 14.62 0.27 54.77
C TRP A 45 15.75 1.19 55.23
N ARG A 46 16.48 1.79 54.28
CA ARG A 46 17.55 2.75 54.60
C ARG A 46 17.06 3.98 55.37
N ALA A 47 15.83 4.42 55.10
CA ALA A 47 15.21 5.54 55.80
C ALA A 47 14.72 5.16 57.22
N ILE A 48 14.15 3.97 57.40
CA ILE A 48 13.58 3.52 58.68
C ILE A 48 14.65 3.00 59.64
N THR A 49 15.66 2.30 59.13
CA THR A 49 16.74 1.69 59.91
C THR A 49 18.13 2.13 59.40
N PRO A 50 18.53 3.40 59.62
CA PRO A 50 19.83 3.92 59.15
C PRO A 50 21.04 3.16 59.68
N GLY A 51 20.91 2.47 60.83
CA GLY A 51 21.97 1.67 61.44
C GLY A 51 22.24 0.32 60.78
N GLN A 52 21.46 -0.08 59.76
CA GLN A 52 21.62 -1.37 59.06
C GLN A 52 21.69 -1.19 57.52
N PRO A 53 22.69 -0.46 56.99
CA PRO A 53 22.81 -0.21 55.55
C PRO A 53 22.99 -1.50 54.74
N ALA A 54 23.62 -2.53 55.32
CA ALA A 54 23.89 -3.81 54.65
C ALA A 54 22.61 -4.49 54.13
N VAL A 55 21.48 -4.39 54.83
CA VAL A 55 20.21 -4.98 54.36
C VAL A 55 19.65 -4.22 53.16
N SER A 56 19.77 -2.89 53.15
CA SER A 56 19.41 -2.04 52.01
C SER A 56 20.26 -2.38 50.78
N ASP A 57 21.56 -2.57 50.96
CA ASP A 57 22.49 -2.94 49.89
C ASP A 57 22.24 -4.35 49.35
N ILE A 58 21.89 -5.32 50.22
CA ILE A 58 21.48 -6.67 49.79
C ILE A 58 20.21 -6.60 48.93
N LEU A 59 19.20 -5.81 49.36
CA LEU A 59 17.97 -5.64 48.58
C LEU A 59 18.24 -5.02 47.20
N ALA A 60 19.12 -4.01 47.13
CA ALA A 60 19.53 -3.40 45.86
C ALA A 60 20.36 -4.37 45.00
N GLY A 61 21.23 -5.19 45.61
CA GLY A 61 22.00 -6.23 44.91
C GLY A 61 21.13 -7.34 44.34
N VAL A 62 20.08 -7.76 45.06
CA VAL A 62 19.07 -8.71 44.54
C VAL A 62 18.29 -8.09 43.39
N ALA A 63 17.91 -6.82 43.50
CA ALA A 63 17.25 -6.09 42.42
C ALA A 63 18.13 -6.04 41.16
N TRP A 64 19.42 -5.72 41.31
CA TRP A 64 20.39 -5.76 40.21
C TRP A 64 20.50 -7.16 39.58
N LEU A 65 20.63 -8.22 40.38
CA LEU A 65 20.73 -9.60 39.88
C LEU A 65 19.53 -10.03 39.02
N LEU A 66 18.31 -9.62 39.40
CA LEU A 66 17.10 -9.94 38.66
C LEU A 66 17.11 -9.37 37.23
N VAL A 67 17.62 -8.16 37.07
CA VAL A 67 17.68 -7.46 35.77
C VAL A 67 18.96 -7.79 35.00
N ALA A 68 20.03 -8.12 35.70
CA ALA A 68 21.30 -8.48 35.10
C ALA A 68 21.18 -9.66 34.13
N VAL A 69 20.45 -10.72 34.49
CA VAL A 69 20.32 -11.94 33.66
C VAL A 69 19.77 -11.66 32.26
N PRO A 70 18.59 -11.02 32.08
CA PRO A 70 18.09 -10.71 30.74
C PRO A 70 18.98 -9.73 29.97
N VAL A 71 19.58 -8.75 30.64
CA VAL A 71 20.47 -7.75 30.02
C VAL A 71 21.76 -8.39 29.51
N PHE A 72 22.43 -9.22 30.33
CA PHE A 72 23.62 -9.95 29.92
C PHE A 72 23.33 -10.94 28.79
N ARG A 73 22.18 -11.61 28.83
CA ARG A 73 21.78 -12.51 27.74
C ARG A 73 21.62 -11.76 26.42
N ALA A 74 21.03 -10.57 26.45
CA ALA A 74 20.88 -9.71 25.28
C ALA A 74 22.24 -9.21 24.76
N GLY A 75 23.09 -8.68 25.65
CA GLY A 75 24.45 -8.27 25.30
C GLY A 75 25.31 -9.38 24.72
N TRP A 76 25.22 -10.60 25.29
CA TRP A 76 25.94 -11.76 24.78
C TRP A 76 25.44 -12.19 23.40
N HIS A 77 24.12 -12.19 23.19
CA HIS A 77 23.53 -12.47 21.89
C HIS A 77 23.98 -11.45 20.84
N SER A 78 24.03 -10.17 21.20
CA SER A 78 24.49 -9.07 20.35
C SER A 78 25.95 -9.22 19.88
N LEU A 79 26.83 -9.76 20.73
CA LEU A 79 28.21 -10.07 20.33
C LEU A 79 28.30 -11.17 19.26
N LEU A 80 27.38 -12.14 19.30
CA LEU A 80 27.32 -13.25 18.36
C LEU A 80 26.60 -12.88 17.05
N TYR A 81 25.61 -11.99 17.13
CA TYR A 81 24.79 -11.55 16.01
C TYR A 81 24.76 -10.01 15.98
N PRO A 82 25.77 -9.36 15.38
CA PRO A 82 25.86 -7.91 15.36
C PRO A 82 24.71 -7.27 14.58
N ASP A 83 23.92 -6.45 15.25
CA ASP A 83 22.88 -5.58 14.67
C ASP A 83 22.86 -4.22 15.40
N LEU A 84 22.01 -3.28 14.95
CA LEU A 84 21.93 -1.95 15.57
C LEU A 84 21.40 -1.97 17.00
N HIS A 85 20.38 -2.80 17.27
CA HIS A 85 19.86 -2.99 18.63
C HIS A 85 20.92 -3.62 19.55
N GLY A 86 21.83 -4.39 18.98
CA GLY A 86 22.94 -4.97 19.68
C GLY A 86 23.92 -3.93 20.24
N VAL A 87 24.11 -2.79 19.58
CA VAL A 87 24.94 -1.70 20.12
C VAL A 87 24.31 -1.10 21.38
N THR A 88 22.98 -0.91 21.38
CA THR A 88 22.27 -0.41 22.57
C THR A 88 22.37 -1.40 23.72
N ASP A 89 22.21 -2.70 23.45
CA ASP A 89 22.35 -3.75 24.47
C ASP A 89 23.77 -3.76 25.07
N GLN A 90 24.80 -3.63 24.24
CA GLN A 90 26.20 -3.60 24.70
C GLN A 90 26.49 -2.37 25.58
N LEU A 91 26.02 -1.18 25.18
CA LEU A 91 26.19 0.05 25.97
C LEU A 91 25.46 -0.04 27.32
N ILE A 92 24.26 -0.62 27.36
CA ILE A 92 23.51 -0.83 28.62
C ILE A 92 24.26 -1.79 29.54
N VAL A 93 24.78 -2.90 29.00
CA VAL A 93 25.56 -3.88 29.78
C VAL A 93 26.81 -3.23 30.37
N LEU A 94 27.54 -2.44 29.57
CA LEU A 94 28.74 -1.74 30.02
C LEU A 94 28.43 -0.67 31.07
N ALA A 95 27.37 0.11 30.90
CA ALA A 95 26.94 1.11 31.88
C ALA A 95 26.47 0.46 33.19
N MET A 96 25.72 -0.64 33.10
CA MET A 96 25.28 -1.42 34.26
C MET A 96 26.47 -2.01 35.04
N LEU A 97 27.44 -2.61 34.33
CA LEU A 97 28.67 -3.14 34.94
C LEU A 97 29.51 -2.03 35.56
N GLY A 98 29.64 -0.89 34.89
CA GLY A 98 30.37 0.27 35.40
C GLY A 98 29.75 0.83 36.68
N ALA A 99 28.42 1.00 36.71
CA ALA A 99 27.70 1.43 37.91
C ALA A 99 27.87 0.44 39.07
N TRP A 100 27.77 -0.86 38.79
CA TRP A 100 28.00 -1.90 39.79
C TRP A 100 29.44 -1.88 40.33
N ALA A 101 30.44 -1.74 39.46
CA ALA A 101 31.85 -1.69 39.85
C ALA A 101 32.18 -0.44 40.71
N LEU A 102 31.44 0.64 40.54
CA LEU A 102 31.54 1.87 41.35
C LEU A 102 30.77 1.78 42.68
N GLY A 103 30.06 0.68 42.92
CA GLY A 103 29.21 0.50 44.10
C GLY A 103 27.86 1.22 44.03
N ASP A 104 27.51 1.80 42.89
CA ASP A 104 26.20 2.43 42.67
C ASP A 104 25.16 1.39 42.25
N LEU A 105 24.76 0.57 43.22
CA LEU A 105 23.79 -0.51 43.03
C LEU A 105 22.41 0.01 42.61
N MET A 106 22.07 1.25 42.99
CA MET A 106 20.81 1.87 42.61
C MET A 106 20.79 2.17 41.11
N THR A 107 21.82 2.83 40.59
CA THR A 107 21.95 3.08 39.15
C THR A 107 22.11 1.78 38.38
N ALA A 108 22.90 0.82 38.87
CA ALA A 108 23.09 -0.47 38.23
C ALA A 108 21.78 -1.27 38.06
N ALA A 109 20.85 -1.18 39.01
CA ALA A 109 19.56 -1.87 38.94
C ALA A 109 18.49 -1.06 38.19
N LEU A 110 18.46 0.27 38.36
CA LEU A 110 17.40 1.13 37.81
C LEU A 110 17.62 1.46 36.34
N LEU A 111 18.88 1.60 35.90
CA LEU A 111 19.21 1.96 34.52
C LEU A 111 18.58 0.98 33.51
N PRO A 112 18.76 -0.34 33.60
CA PRO A 112 18.19 -1.23 32.61
C PRO A 112 16.67 -1.35 32.74
N VAL A 113 16.09 -1.07 33.91
CA VAL A 113 14.62 -0.96 34.07
C VAL A 113 14.08 0.19 33.22
N ILE A 114 14.71 1.37 33.27
CA ILE A 114 14.32 2.53 32.45
C ILE A 114 14.41 2.19 30.96
N MET A 115 15.45 1.46 30.54
CA MET A 115 15.63 1.05 29.15
C MET A 115 14.62 -0.01 28.71
N ILE A 116 14.27 -0.97 29.58
CA ILE A 116 13.19 -1.95 29.32
C ILE A 116 11.86 -1.24 29.04
N PHE A 117 11.52 -0.21 29.83
CA PHE A 117 10.33 0.59 29.55
C PHE A 117 10.40 1.30 28.19
N GLY A 118 11.56 1.86 27.83
CA GLY A 118 11.80 2.46 26.52
C GLY A 118 11.55 1.48 25.36
N HIS A 119 12.13 0.28 25.44
CA HIS A 119 11.94 -0.77 24.44
C HIS A 119 10.49 -1.26 24.35
N ILE A 120 9.77 -1.37 25.47
CA ILE A 120 8.35 -1.75 25.45
C ILE A 120 7.51 -0.67 24.74
N LEU A 121 7.80 0.61 24.95
CA LEU A 121 7.11 1.70 24.26
C LEU A 121 7.42 1.68 22.76
N GLU A 122 8.68 1.47 22.39
CA GLU A 122 9.13 1.28 21.01
C GLU A 122 8.38 0.12 20.33
N GLU A 123 8.38 -1.06 20.94
CA GLU A 123 7.72 -2.26 20.42
C GLU A 123 6.21 -2.04 20.28
N ARG A 124 5.55 -1.42 21.27
CA ARG A 124 4.12 -1.11 21.20
C ARG A 124 3.75 -0.08 20.12
N SER A 125 4.57 0.94 19.91
CA SER A 125 4.29 1.97 18.89
C SER A 125 4.42 1.41 17.48
N VAL A 126 5.38 0.50 17.26
CA VAL A 126 5.55 -0.25 16.01
C VAL A 126 4.36 -1.18 15.73
N MET A 127 3.74 -1.74 16.77
CA MET A 127 2.58 -2.63 16.62
C MET A 127 1.30 -1.95 16.08
N GLY A 128 1.17 -0.63 16.20
CA GLY A 128 0.03 0.11 15.63
C GLY A 128 -0.11 -0.10 14.11
N THR A 129 1.01 -0.33 13.43
CA THR A 129 1.03 -0.65 12.01
C THR A 129 0.53 -2.07 11.73
N ARG A 130 0.94 -3.07 12.53
CA ARG A 130 0.43 -4.45 12.45
C ARG A 130 -1.09 -4.52 12.68
N GLN A 131 -1.66 -3.60 13.47
CA GLN A 131 -3.10 -3.51 13.68
C GLN A 131 -3.86 -3.08 12.41
N ALA A 132 -3.29 -2.22 11.56
CA ALA A 132 -3.87 -1.89 10.27
C ALA A 132 -3.89 -3.10 9.32
N ILE A 133 -2.79 -3.87 9.29
CA ILE A 133 -2.68 -5.14 8.54
C ILE A 133 -3.68 -6.19 9.08
N ALA A 134 -3.80 -6.29 10.41
CA ALA A 134 -4.72 -7.22 11.05
C ALA A 134 -6.20 -6.82 10.85
N GLY A 135 -6.50 -5.52 10.72
CA GLY A 135 -7.81 -5.02 10.32
C GLY A 135 -8.25 -5.60 8.97
N LEU A 136 -7.34 -5.61 7.98
CA LEU A 136 -7.56 -6.26 6.68
C LEU A 136 -7.70 -7.79 6.82
N SER A 137 -6.91 -8.42 7.69
CA SER A 137 -7.06 -9.86 7.97
C SER A 137 -8.40 -10.22 8.59
N ARG A 138 -9.02 -9.36 9.39
CA ARG A 138 -10.38 -9.59 9.91
C ARG A 138 -11.43 -9.55 8.80
N LEU A 139 -11.23 -8.77 7.75
CA LEU A 139 -12.11 -8.77 6.57
C LEU A 139 -12.04 -10.09 5.80
N ALA A 140 -10.90 -10.79 5.84
CA ALA A 140 -10.73 -12.12 5.23
C ALA A 140 -11.42 -13.24 6.03
N TYR A 141 -11.81 -12.98 7.29
CA TYR A 141 -12.45 -13.95 8.18
C TYR A 141 -13.93 -13.64 8.39
N SER A 142 -14.71 -13.74 7.31
CA SER A 142 -16.16 -13.56 7.34
C SER A 142 -16.93 -14.89 7.36
N ARG A 143 -18.23 -14.85 7.67
CA ARG A 143 -19.14 -15.99 7.54
C ARG A 143 -19.77 -16.01 6.16
N ALA A 144 -19.90 -17.20 5.59
CA ALA A 144 -20.46 -17.42 4.27
C ALA A 144 -21.73 -18.28 4.35
N ARG A 145 -22.73 -17.96 3.52
CA ARG A 145 -23.92 -18.81 3.32
C ARG A 145 -23.75 -19.59 2.04
N ARG A 146 -23.27 -20.83 2.14
CA ARG A 146 -23.13 -21.73 1.01
C ARG A 146 -24.48 -22.32 0.62
N VAL A 147 -24.79 -22.31 -0.66
CA VAL A 147 -25.96 -22.98 -1.25
C VAL A 147 -25.59 -24.44 -1.52
N ARG A 148 -26.29 -25.38 -0.88
CA ARG A 148 -26.12 -26.82 -1.13
C ARG A 148 -26.84 -27.25 -2.41
N GLN A 149 -26.53 -28.45 -2.90
CA GLN A 149 -27.13 -29.03 -4.11
C GLN A 149 -28.66 -29.19 -4.00
N ASP A 150 -29.21 -29.28 -2.79
CA ASP A 150 -30.66 -29.34 -2.50
C ASP A 150 -31.32 -27.94 -2.43
N GLY A 151 -30.55 -26.86 -2.62
CA GLY A 151 -31.01 -25.49 -2.51
C GLY A 151 -31.07 -24.93 -1.08
N SER A 152 -30.70 -25.72 -0.07
CA SER A 152 -30.63 -25.26 1.31
C SER A 152 -29.40 -24.37 1.57
N LEU A 153 -29.51 -23.45 2.54
CA LEU A 153 -28.42 -22.56 2.92
C LEU A 153 -27.68 -23.09 4.15
N GLU A 154 -26.36 -23.19 4.05
CA GLU A 154 -25.48 -23.61 5.13
C GLU A 154 -24.54 -22.47 5.52
N ASN A 155 -24.53 -22.11 6.82
CA ASN A 155 -23.60 -21.11 7.35
C ASN A 155 -22.25 -21.77 7.67
N ILE A 156 -21.22 -21.41 6.92
CA ILE A 156 -19.84 -21.87 7.13
C ILE A 156 -18.88 -20.70 7.31
N SER A 157 -17.70 -20.97 7.86
CA SER A 157 -16.60 -20.00 7.85
C SER A 157 -16.06 -19.85 6.42
N SER A 158 -15.69 -18.64 6.02
CA SER A 158 -15.00 -18.36 4.74
C SER A 158 -13.77 -19.24 4.51
N GLN A 159 -13.08 -19.65 5.58
CA GLN A 159 -11.93 -20.56 5.50
C GLN A 159 -12.26 -21.98 5.01
N HIS A 160 -13.53 -22.41 5.13
CA HIS A 160 -13.97 -23.73 4.68
C HIS A 160 -14.62 -23.69 3.29
N LEU A 161 -14.66 -22.51 2.64
CA LEU A 161 -15.12 -22.40 1.26
C LEU A 161 -14.09 -23.03 0.33
N GLN A 162 -14.59 -23.72 -0.69
CA GLN A 162 -13.78 -24.28 -1.76
C GLN A 162 -14.13 -23.61 -3.09
N PRO A 163 -13.18 -23.52 -4.04
CA PRO A 163 -13.48 -23.13 -5.41
C PRO A 163 -14.62 -23.98 -5.99
N GLY A 164 -15.57 -23.33 -6.65
CA GLY A 164 -16.81 -23.94 -7.16
C GLY A 164 -17.99 -23.94 -6.18
N ASP A 165 -17.79 -23.59 -4.90
CA ASP A 165 -18.90 -23.36 -3.98
C ASP A 165 -19.74 -22.17 -4.44
N ILE A 166 -21.07 -22.26 -4.27
CA ILE A 166 -21.99 -21.16 -4.55
C ILE A 166 -22.39 -20.50 -3.24
N VAL A 167 -22.21 -19.20 -3.12
CA VAL A 167 -22.55 -18.41 -1.94
C VAL A 167 -23.65 -17.39 -2.21
N ASP A 168 -24.57 -17.29 -1.25
CA ASP A 168 -25.70 -16.35 -1.23
C ASP A 168 -25.30 -15.10 -0.42
N ILE A 169 -25.26 -13.94 -1.08
CA ILE A 169 -24.80 -12.67 -0.52
C ILE A 169 -25.96 -11.68 -0.54
N ARG A 170 -26.41 -11.22 0.64
CA ARG A 170 -27.56 -10.31 0.79
C ARG A 170 -27.07 -8.87 1.01
N PRO A 171 -27.96 -7.87 0.95
CA PRO A 171 -27.61 -6.51 1.29
C PRO A 171 -27.05 -6.42 2.71
N GLY A 172 -25.93 -5.71 2.86
CA GLY A 172 -25.20 -5.55 4.12
C GLY A 172 -24.23 -6.68 4.46
N ASP A 173 -24.18 -7.75 3.67
CA ASP A 173 -23.17 -8.81 3.89
C ASP A 173 -21.84 -8.47 3.23
N GLN A 174 -20.78 -8.92 3.88
CA GLN A 174 -19.45 -8.92 3.30
C GLN A 174 -19.29 -10.12 2.36
N ILE A 175 -18.64 -9.89 1.22
CA ILE A 175 -18.32 -10.94 0.26
C ILE A 175 -17.21 -11.83 0.86
N PRO A 176 -17.43 -13.15 0.99
CA PRO A 176 -16.54 -13.99 1.79
C PRO A 176 -15.28 -14.48 1.08
N ALA A 177 -15.28 -14.49 -0.25
CA ALA A 177 -14.19 -14.98 -1.09
C ALA A 177 -14.30 -14.34 -2.48
N ASP A 178 -13.22 -14.42 -3.26
CA ASP A 178 -13.24 -13.95 -4.64
C ASP A 178 -14.10 -14.89 -5.48
N GLY A 179 -14.91 -14.32 -6.36
CA GLY A 179 -15.84 -15.13 -7.15
C GLY A 179 -16.43 -14.40 -8.33
N ARG A 180 -17.25 -15.12 -9.10
CA ARG A 180 -17.99 -14.59 -10.25
C ARG A 180 -19.48 -14.62 -9.97
N ILE A 181 -20.16 -13.53 -10.28
CA ILE A 181 -21.60 -13.40 -10.09
C ILE A 181 -22.31 -14.31 -11.09
N LEU A 182 -23.08 -15.28 -10.60
CA LEU A 182 -23.94 -16.13 -11.41
C LEU A 182 -25.28 -15.43 -11.71
N SER A 183 -25.82 -14.73 -10.73
CA SER A 183 -27.11 -14.04 -10.86
C SER A 183 -27.26 -12.93 -9.83
N GLY A 184 -27.96 -11.86 -10.21
CA GLY A 184 -28.27 -10.71 -9.36
C GLY A 184 -27.72 -9.40 -9.92
N HIS A 185 -28.17 -8.29 -9.34
CA HIS A 185 -27.67 -6.95 -9.59
C HIS A 185 -27.51 -6.26 -8.24
N ALA A 186 -26.37 -5.61 -8.01
CA ALA A 186 -26.04 -4.96 -6.76
C ALA A 186 -25.04 -3.82 -6.95
N SER A 187 -24.92 -2.97 -5.93
CA SER A 187 -23.85 -2.00 -5.76
C SER A 187 -22.94 -2.50 -4.64
N ILE A 188 -21.64 -2.62 -4.90
CA ILE A 188 -20.64 -3.11 -3.94
C ILE A 188 -19.73 -1.95 -3.53
N ASP A 189 -19.54 -1.80 -2.22
CA ASP A 189 -18.50 -0.95 -1.66
C ASP A 189 -17.16 -1.71 -1.65
N MET A 190 -16.24 -1.23 -2.50
CA MET A 190 -14.91 -1.76 -2.70
C MET A 190 -13.85 -0.99 -1.89
N ALA A 191 -14.23 0.01 -1.07
CA ALA A 191 -13.30 0.92 -0.40
C ALA A 191 -12.31 0.20 0.50
N SER A 192 -12.71 -0.93 1.09
CA SER A 192 -11.87 -1.73 1.98
C SER A 192 -10.65 -2.37 1.29
N ILE A 193 -10.67 -2.52 -0.03
CA ILE A 193 -9.60 -3.16 -0.81
C ILE A 193 -9.00 -2.18 -1.81
N THR A 194 -9.85 -1.45 -2.53
CA THR A 194 -9.47 -0.54 -3.61
C THR A 194 -9.19 0.88 -3.13
N GLY A 195 -9.66 1.23 -1.92
CA GLY A 195 -9.63 2.61 -1.42
C GLY A 195 -10.58 3.56 -2.15
N GLU A 196 -11.38 3.09 -3.12
CA GLU A 196 -12.32 3.92 -3.88
C GLU A 196 -13.63 4.12 -3.09
N PRO A 197 -14.04 5.37 -2.81
CA PRO A 197 -15.19 5.65 -1.95
C PRO A 197 -16.54 5.51 -2.65
N ILE A 198 -16.56 5.39 -3.98
CA ILE A 198 -17.79 5.30 -4.77
C ILE A 198 -18.12 3.82 -5.00
N PRO A 199 -19.32 3.35 -4.60
CA PRO A 199 -19.72 1.98 -4.84
C PRO A 199 -19.80 1.64 -6.34
N VAL A 200 -19.41 0.42 -6.68
CA VAL A 200 -19.40 -0.08 -8.06
C VAL A 200 -20.64 -0.93 -8.32
N GLU A 201 -21.36 -0.66 -9.40
CA GLU A 201 -22.48 -1.51 -9.83
C GLU A 201 -21.98 -2.79 -10.50
N VAL A 202 -22.58 -3.92 -10.13
CA VAL A 202 -22.19 -5.25 -10.59
C VAL A 202 -23.40 -6.07 -11.04
N THR A 203 -23.17 -6.90 -12.05
CA THR A 203 -24.18 -7.76 -12.68
C THR A 203 -23.64 -9.16 -12.95
N ALA A 204 -24.52 -10.08 -13.37
CA ALA A 204 -24.15 -11.45 -13.71
C ALA A 204 -23.00 -11.50 -14.74
N GLY A 205 -22.03 -12.37 -14.49
CA GLY A 205 -20.81 -12.52 -15.28
C GLY A 205 -19.63 -11.69 -14.78
N MET A 206 -19.86 -10.66 -13.95
CA MET A 206 -18.77 -9.85 -13.38
C MET A 206 -18.10 -10.55 -12.19
N SER A 207 -16.82 -10.25 -11.97
CA SER A 207 -16.05 -10.72 -10.82
C SER A 207 -16.25 -9.81 -9.60
N VAL A 208 -16.17 -10.40 -8.41
CA VAL A 208 -16.24 -9.72 -7.12
C VAL A 208 -15.11 -10.20 -6.21
N PHE A 209 -14.68 -9.31 -5.31
CA PHE A 209 -13.53 -9.55 -4.43
C PHE A 209 -13.98 -9.85 -2.99
N GLY A 210 -13.36 -10.84 -2.36
CA GLY A 210 -13.57 -11.17 -0.96
C GLY A 210 -13.11 -10.04 -0.03
N GLY A 211 -13.93 -9.67 0.95
CA GLY A 211 -13.69 -8.55 1.88
C GLY A 211 -14.44 -7.26 1.56
N THR A 212 -15.10 -7.20 0.40
CA THR A 212 -15.91 -6.05 -0.06
C THR A 212 -17.33 -6.14 0.47
N LEU A 213 -18.07 -5.03 0.53
CA LEU A 213 -19.38 -4.98 1.18
C LEU A 213 -20.49 -4.86 0.13
N ASN A 214 -21.43 -5.80 0.15
CA ASN A 214 -22.62 -5.69 -0.67
C ASN A 214 -23.59 -4.66 -0.06
N LEU A 215 -23.93 -3.59 -0.79
CA LEU A 215 -24.80 -2.54 -0.25
C LEU A 215 -26.28 -2.83 -0.48
N ASN A 216 -26.62 -3.38 -1.64
CA ASN A 216 -28.00 -3.64 -2.06
C ASN A 216 -28.08 -4.88 -2.95
N GLY A 217 -29.29 -5.36 -3.25
CA GLY A 217 -29.46 -6.54 -4.10
C GLY A 217 -29.03 -7.88 -3.48
N LEU A 218 -29.56 -8.97 -4.03
CA LEU A 218 -29.16 -10.34 -3.71
C LEU A 218 -28.23 -10.83 -4.81
N LEU A 219 -27.04 -11.29 -4.44
CA LEU A 219 -26.08 -11.89 -5.36
C LEU A 219 -25.90 -13.37 -5.05
N ARG A 220 -25.84 -14.17 -6.11
CA ARG A 220 -25.34 -15.54 -6.06
C ARG A 220 -23.99 -15.58 -6.74
N VAL A 221 -22.96 -15.94 -5.99
CA VAL A 221 -21.56 -15.87 -6.44
C VAL A 221 -20.95 -17.27 -6.41
N GLU A 222 -20.34 -17.66 -7.51
CA GLU A 222 -19.48 -18.85 -7.59
C GLU A 222 -18.09 -18.48 -7.09
N VAL A 223 -17.61 -19.17 -6.07
CA VAL A 223 -16.28 -18.95 -5.49
C VAL A 223 -15.21 -19.42 -6.48
N ILE A 224 -14.23 -18.57 -6.77
CA ILE A 224 -13.09 -18.89 -7.63
C ILE A 224 -11.81 -19.07 -6.80
N HIS A 225 -11.52 -18.13 -5.89
CA HIS A 225 -10.31 -18.19 -5.05
C HIS A 225 -10.66 -17.95 -3.57
N THR A 226 -10.01 -18.70 -2.67
CA THR A 226 -10.24 -18.63 -1.21
C THR A 226 -8.93 -18.53 -0.43
N GLY A 227 -9.00 -18.11 0.84
CA GLY A 227 -7.85 -18.10 1.74
C GLY A 227 -6.67 -17.26 1.24
N GLU A 228 -5.47 -17.84 1.26
CA GLU A 228 -4.23 -17.20 0.78
C GLU A 228 -4.22 -16.97 -0.74
N GLU A 229 -5.06 -17.67 -1.50
CA GLU A 229 -5.20 -17.47 -2.94
C GLU A 229 -6.21 -16.38 -3.30
N SER A 230 -7.00 -15.88 -2.34
CA SER A 230 -7.88 -14.73 -2.58
C SER A 230 -7.07 -13.44 -2.74
N THR A 231 -7.64 -12.45 -3.43
CA THR A 231 -7.05 -11.12 -3.62
C THR A 231 -6.65 -10.52 -2.28
N LEU A 232 -7.56 -10.52 -1.30
CA LEU A 232 -7.28 -10.02 0.04
C LEU A 232 -6.23 -10.86 0.79
N GLY A 233 -6.24 -12.18 0.65
CA GLY A 233 -5.23 -13.08 1.23
C GLY A 233 -3.82 -12.78 0.72
N LYS A 234 -3.69 -12.49 -0.58
CA LYS A 234 -2.44 -12.10 -1.22
C LYS A 234 -1.97 -10.73 -0.77
N VAL A 235 -2.88 -9.76 -0.66
CA VAL A 235 -2.58 -8.46 -0.05
C VAL A 235 -1.98 -8.66 1.35
N ILE A 236 -2.59 -9.50 2.19
CA ILE A 236 -2.09 -9.78 3.54
C ILE A 236 -0.70 -10.44 3.51
N ALA A 237 -0.47 -11.41 2.63
CA ALA A 237 0.82 -12.10 2.52
C ALA A 237 1.95 -11.13 2.15
N LEU A 238 1.70 -10.23 1.21
CA LEU A 238 2.68 -9.23 0.78
C LEU A 238 2.95 -8.17 1.82
N MET A 239 1.92 -7.74 2.55
CA MET A 239 2.14 -6.83 3.66
C MET A 239 3.06 -7.45 4.72
N LYS A 240 2.95 -8.76 4.98
CA LYS A 240 3.87 -9.47 5.86
C LYS A 240 5.29 -9.53 5.31
N GLU A 241 5.45 -9.72 3.99
CA GLU A 241 6.77 -9.71 3.35
C GLU A 241 7.40 -8.31 3.36
N ALA A 242 6.60 -7.27 3.08
CA ALA A 242 7.00 -5.87 3.14
C ALA A 242 7.47 -5.45 4.53
N GLU A 243 6.79 -5.92 5.57
CA GLU A 243 7.14 -5.68 6.97
C GLU A 243 8.51 -6.30 7.34
N GLN A 244 8.85 -7.45 6.75
CA GLN A 244 10.11 -8.16 7.04
C GLN A 244 11.32 -7.56 6.31
N ALA A 245 11.10 -6.76 5.27
CA ALA A 245 12.16 -6.18 4.48
C ALA A 245 12.78 -4.93 5.16
N LYS A 246 14.06 -5.03 5.52
CA LYS A 246 14.82 -3.93 6.16
C LYS A 246 15.02 -2.74 5.20
N PRO A 247 14.69 -1.48 5.61
CA PRO A 247 14.95 -0.28 4.82
C PRO A 247 16.44 -0.06 4.51
N PRO A 248 16.79 0.55 3.35
CA PRO A 248 18.18 0.83 2.96
C PRO A 248 18.97 1.62 4.01
N ILE A 249 18.35 2.66 4.58
CA ILE A 249 18.99 3.48 5.62
C ILE A 249 19.32 2.68 6.89
N THR A 250 18.49 1.69 7.25
CA THR A 250 18.77 0.81 8.40
C THR A 250 20.01 -0.04 8.13
N ARG A 251 20.17 -0.56 6.92
CA ARG A 251 21.39 -1.31 6.52
C ARG A 251 22.63 -0.43 6.57
N MET A 252 22.53 0.83 6.10
CA MET A 252 23.65 1.77 6.19
C MET A 252 24.04 2.02 7.65
N LEU A 253 23.07 2.25 8.54
CA LEU A 253 23.33 2.42 9.96
C LEU A 253 23.96 1.15 10.58
N GLU A 254 23.55 -0.06 10.17
CA GLU A 254 24.12 -1.34 10.64
C GLU A 254 25.61 -1.45 10.30
N CYS A 255 26.02 -1.03 9.08
CA CYS A 255 27.42 -1.06 8.66
C CYS A 255 28.34 -0.21 9.54
N TYR A 256 27.84 0.89 10.11
CA TYR A 256 28.62 1.81 10.96
C TYR A 256 28.47 1.55 12.46
N ALA A 257 27.62 0.59 12.86
CA ALA A 257 27.30 0.31 14.25
C ALA A 257 28.54 0.00 15.11
N GLY A 258 29.48 -0.80 14.60
CA GLY A 258 30.72 -1.12 15.30
C GLY A 258 31.67 0.06 15.45
N GLN A 259 31.78 0.91 14.42
CA GLN A 259 32.60 2.13 14.48
C GLN A 259 32.01 3.15 15.46
N TYR A 260 30.68 3.24 15.51
CA TYR A 260 29.96 4.06 16.46
C TYR A 260 30.22 3.62 17.91
N LEU A 261 30.15 2.32 18.20
CA LEU A 261 30.48 1.80 19.54
C LEU A 261 31.90 2.20 19.98
N ILE A 262 32.89 2.00 19.11
CA ILE A 262 34.28 2.38 19.40
C ILE A 262 34.39 3.88 19.69
N LEU A 263 33.73 4.72 18.90
CA LEU A 263 33.68 6.16 19.11
C LEU A 263 33.10 6.51 20.49
N VAL A 264 31.97 5.91 20.87
CA VAL A 264 31.33 6.15 22.17
C VAL A 264 32.25 5.74 23.32
N LEU A 265 32.90 4.58 23.23
CA LEU A 265 33.85 4.13 24.24
C LEU A 265 35.05 5.07 24.37
N LEU A 266 35.57 5.59 23.25
CA LEU A 266 36.63 6.59 23.25
C LEU A 266 36.18 7.90 23.92
N ILE A 267 34.96 8.39 23.63
CA ILE A 267 34.42 9.60 24.26
C ILE A 267 34.24 9.37 25.77
N ALA A 268 33.68 8.22 26.18
CA ALA A 268 33.51 7.89 27.60
C ALA A 268 34.86 7.79 28.33
N ALA A 269 35.83 7.08 27.75
CA ALA A 269 37.17 6.95 28.32
C ALA A 269 37.90 8.30 28.39
N THR A 270 37.78 9.13 27.36
CA THR A 270 38.38 10.48 27.32
C THR A 270 37.72 11.38 28.37
N THR A 271 36.40 11.31 28.51
CA THR A 271 35.65 12.03 29.56
C THR A 271 36.18 11.66 30.93
N TRP A 272 36.22 10.36 31.24
CA TRP A 272 36.74 9.87 32.52
C TRP A 272 38.20 10.29 32.77
N PHE A 273 39.06 10.20 31.76
CA PHE A 273 40.47 10.56 31.88
C PHE A 273 40.69 12.05 32.16
N LEU A 274 39.89 12.93 31.54
CA LEU A 274 40.03 14.39 31.69
C LEU A 274 39.34 14.93 32.95
N THR A 275 38.17 14.39 33.30
CA THR A 275 37.36 14.91 34.42
C THR A 275 37.58 14.15 35.73
N TYR A 276 38.13 12.93 35.67
CA TYR A 276 38.14 11.96 36.77
C TYR A 276 36.74 11.64 37.33
N ASP A 277 35.69 11.95 36.59
CA ASP A 277 34.30 11.75 36.97
C ASP A 277 33.75 10.48 36.32
N SER A 278 33.59 9.44 37.14
CA SER A 278 33.01 8.17 36.71
C SER A 278 31.51 8.26 36.43
N GLN A 279 30.78 9.20 37.04
CA GLN A 279 29.36 9.42 36.78
C GLN A 279 29.16 10.10 35.42
N ALA A 280 30.03 11.04 35.05
CA ALA A 280 30.05 11.63 33.71
C ALA A 280 30.34 10.58 32.63
N MET A 281 31.29 9.66 32.87
CA MET A 281 31.56 8.53 31.98
C MET A 281 30.34 7.63 31.79
N LEU A 282 29.68 7.23 32.87
CA LEU A 282 28.45 6.43 32.79
C LEU A 282 27.33 7.16 32.06
N ALA A 283 27.19 8.46 32.31
CA ALA A 283 26.21 9.28 31.62
C ALA A 283 26.46 9.37 30.12
N VAL A 284 27.72 9.45 29.68
CA VAL A 284 28.08 9.40 28.25
C VAL A 284 27.71 8.05 27.63
N LEU A 285 28.05 6.93 28.29
CA LEU A 285 27.73 5.59 27.78
C LEU A 285 26.23 5.41 27.54
N VAL A 286 25.40 5.94 28.44
CA VAL A 286 23.94 5.86 28.36
C VAL A 286 23.37 6.88 27.36
N ALA A 287 23.86 8.12 27.39
CA ALA A 287 23.40 9.20 26.50
C ALA A 287 23.63 8.88 25.03
N ALA A 288 24.70 8.14 24.75
CA ALA A 288 25.09 7.75 23.40
C ALA A 288 24.29 6.56 22.84
N CYS A 289 23.28 6.03 23.52
CA CYS A 289 22.40 5.05 22.90
C CYS A 289 21.64 5.69 21.70
N PRO A 290 21.72 5.16 20.47
CA PRO A 290 21.12 5.78 19.29
C PRO A 290 19.67 5.35 19.00
N CYS A 291 18.89 4.91 20.00
CA CYS A 291 17.56 4.28 19.80
C CYS A 291 16.58 5.12 18.94
N ALA A 292 16.47 6.44 19.16
CA ALA A 292 15.60 7.29 18.36
C ALA A 292 15.99 7.29 16.87
N LEU A 293 17.30 7.28 16.58
CA LEU A 293 17.82 7.19 15.21
C LEU A 293 17.53 5.81 14.59
N VAL A 294 17.74 4.73 15.36
CA VAL A 294 17.47 3.35 14.92
C VAL A 294 16.00 3.18 14.53
N LEU A 295 15.10 3.71 15.35
CA LEU A 295 13.66 3.55 15.17
C LEU A 295 13.06 4.43 14.07
N SER A 296 13.74 5.54 13.72
CA SER A 296 13.23 6.54 12.79
C SER A 296 12.79 5.95 11.44
N ALA A 297 13.62 5.10 10.84
CA ALA A 297 13.37 4.50 9.54
C ALA A 297 12.27 3.42 9.52
N PRO A 298 12.34 2.35 10.35
CA PRO A 298 11.30 1.34 10.36
C PRO A 298 9.95 1.93 10.75
N ALA A 299 9.88 2.79 11.78
CA ALA A 299 8.61 3.40 12.20
C ALA A 299 7.98 4.24 11.08
N THR A 300 8.77 5.08 10.41
CA THR A 300 8.28 5.91 9.29
C THR A 300 7.82 5.07 8.12
N SER A 301 8.60 4.04 7.75
CA SER A 301 8.28 3.16 6.62
C SER A 301 7.01 2.36 6.87
N MET A 302 6.87 1.82 8.08
CA MET A 302 5.68 1.09 8.50
C MET A 302 4.44 1.99 8.48
N ALA A 303 4.51 3.18 9.08
CA ALA A 303 3.41 4.15 9.01
C ALA A 303 3.03 4.49 7.56
N GLY A 304 4.03 4.72 6.69
CA GLY A 304 3.83 4.99 5.27
C GLY A 304 3.14 3.84 4.53
N ILE A 305 3.61 2.60 4.70
CA ILE A 305 3.01 1.41 4.07
C ILE A 305 1.58 1.20 4.55
N ALA A 306 1.30 1.38 5.85
CA ALA A 306 -0.07 1.25 6.37
C ALA A 306 -1.01 2.31 5.80
N VAL A 307 -0.55 3.55 5.65
CA VAL A 307 -1.33 4.61 5.00
C VAL A 307 -1.53 4.30 3.52
N ALA A 308 -0.48 3.90 2.80
CA ALA A 308 -0.56 3.53 1.39
C ALA A 308 -1.62 2.44 1.15
N ALA A 309 -1.61 1.39 1.98
CA ALA A 309 -2.57 0.30 1.89
C ALA A 309 -4.02 0.76 2.11
N ARG A 310 -4.27 1.71 3.03
CA ARG A 310 -5.60 2.32 3.22
C ARG A 310 -6.10 3.09 2.00
N HIS A 311 -5.20 3.55 1.13
CA HIS A 311 -5.50 4.23 -0.13
C HIS A 311 -5.44 3.30 -1.35
N GLY A 312 -5.41 1.98 -1.15
CA GLY A 312 -5.35 1.01 -2.25
C GLY A 312 -3.99 0.96 -2.97
N ILE A 313 -2.92 1.40 -2.31
CA ILE A 313 -1.55 1.39 -2.82
C ILE A 313 -0.76 0.35 -2.04
N LEU A 314 -0.43 -0.76 -2.69
CA LEU A 314 0.32 -1.85 -2.08
C LEU A 314 1.79 -1.72 -2.44
N ILE A 315 2.64 -1.54 -1.44
CA ILE A 315 4.09 -1.39 -1.64
C ILE A 315 4.75 -2.67 -1.14
N ARG A 316 5.51 -3.34 -2.01
CA ARG A 316 6.13 -4.65 -1.70
C ARG A 316 7.14 -4.58 -0.55
N ASN A 317 7.86 -3.48 -0.39
CA ASN A 317 8.76 -3.26 0.74
C ASN A 317 9.09 -1.77 0.94
N ALA A 318 9.68 -1.45 2.10
CA ALA A 318 10.05 -0.08 2.45
C ALA A 318 11.05 0.60 1.49
N ALA A 319 11.88 -0.16 0.77
CA ALA A 319 12.84 0.43 -0.17
C ALA A 319 12.13 1.13 -1.32
N PHE A 320 11.04 0.55 -1.85
CA PHE A 320 10.25 1.18 -2.90
C PHE A 320 9.47 2.41 -2.43
N LEU A 321 9.09 2.45 -1.14
CA LEU A 321 8.56 3.67 -0.54
C LEU A 321 9.62 4.77 -0.53
N GLU A 322 10.89 4.46 -0.29
CA GLU A 322 11.96 5.45 -0.44
C GLU A 322 12.18 5.81 -1.90
N GLU A 323 12.34 4.85 -2.81
CA GLU A 323 12.63 5.10 -4.23
C GLU A 323 11.57 5.94 -4.93
N LEU A 324 10.28 5.76 -4.59
CA LEU A 324 9.18 6.60 -5.09
C LEU A 324 9.36 8.10 -4.79
N ALA A 325 10.06 8.46 -3.72
CA ALA A 325 10.26 9.87 -3.37
C ALA A 325 11.32 10.54 -4.25
N ASP A 326 12.17 9.74 -4.90
CA ASP A 326 13.22 10.19 -5.82
C ASP A 326 12.81 10.10 -7.29
N VAL A 327 11.59 9.66 -7.59
CA VAL A 327 11.10 9.60 -8.97
C VAL A 327 10.93 11.00 -9.54
N ASP A 328 11.44 11.18 -10.76
CA ASP A 328 11.44 12.44 -11.54
C ASP A 328 10.82 12.29 -12.94
N ALA A 329 10.52 11.06 -13.37
CA ALA A 329 9.93 10.74 -14.67
C ALA A 329 8.89 9.63 -14.55
N ILE A 330 7.93 9.60 -15.48
CA ILE A 330 6.96 8.51 -15.62
C ILE A 330 6.99 7.96 -17.04
N ILE A 331 7.08 6.64 -17.14
CA ILE A 331 6.90 5.88 -18.38
C ILE A 331 5.64 5.06 -18.21
N ILE A 332 4.62 5.32 -19.02
CA ILE A 332 3.29 4.73 -18.83
C ILE A 332 2.85 3.97 -20.07
N ASP A 333 2.37 2.74 -19.87
CA ASP A 333 1.73 1.97 -20.93
C ASP A 333 0.33 2.53 -21.25
N LYS A 334 -0.13 2.29 -22.48
CA LYS A 334 -1.46 2.71 -22.90
C LYS A 334 -2.53 1.74 -22.43
N THR A 335 -2.41 0.48 -22.82
CA THR A 335 -3.52 -0.48 -22.84
C THR A 335 -3.72 -1.08 -21.45
N GLY A 336 -4.94 -0.97 -20.92
CA GLY A 336 -5.24 -1.43 -19.56
C GLY A 336 -4.67 -0.54 -18.45
N THR A 337 -3.91 0.51 -18.81
CA THR A 337 -3.33 1.47 -17.86
C THR A 337 -3.96 2.85 -18.02
N LEU A 338 -3.64 3.61 -19.07
CA LEU A 338 -4.34 4.88 -19.39
C LEU A 338 -5.76 4.66 -19.87
N THR A 339 -6.02 3.48 -20.44
CA THR A 339 -7.33 3.07 -20.92
C THR A 339 -8.01 2.09 -19.97
N GLN A 340 -9.33 1.97 -20.10
CA GLN A 340 -10.17 1.12 -19.27
C GLN A 340 -10.19 -0.35 -19.72
N GLY A 341 -9.65 -0.66 -20.91
CA GLY A 341 -9.80 -1.98 -21.55
C GLY A 341 -11.23 -2.22 -22.04
N ARG A 342 -12.02 -1.17 -22.23
CA ARG A 342 -13.42 -1.20 -22.69
C ARG A 342 -13.53 -0.42 -23.99
N LEU A 343 -14.11 -1.04 -25.00
CA LEU A 343 -14.35 -0.40 -26.28
C LEU A 343 -15.43 0.67 -26.14
N ARG A 344 -15.22 1.80 -26.82
CA ARG A 344 -16.18 2.88 -26.97
C ARG A 344 -16.25 3.31 -28.42
N LEU A 345 -17.42 3.72 -28.87
CA LEU A 345 -17.58 4.35 -30.18
C LEU A 345 -16.78 5.65 -30.26
N ALA A 346 -15.77 5.68 -31.11
CA ALA A 346 -14.88 6.82 -31.32
C ALA A 346 -15.40 7.72 -32.44
N ASP A 347 -15.75 7.14 -33.59
CA ASP A 347 -16.27 7.90 -34.74
C ASP A 347 -17.22 7.08 -35.63
N ILE A 348 -17.98 7.77 -36.48
CA ILE A 348 -18.93 7.18 -37.44
C ILE A 348 -18.68 7.78 -38.82
N ILE A 349 -18.34 6.94 -39.79
CA ILE A 349 -18.16 7.31 -41.19
C ILE A 349 -19.38 6.86 -41.99
N LEU A 350 -20.26 7.81 -42.30
CA LEU A 350 -21.48 7.55 -43.06
C LEU A 350 -21.18 7.48 -44.57
N THR A 351 -21.77 6.48 -45.24
CA THR A 351 -21.79 6.35 -46.71
C THR A 351 -23.20 6.68 -47.28
N THR A 352 -24.16 6.96 -46.39
CA THR A 352 -25.55 7.30 -46.73
C THR A 352 -25.88 8.77 -46.46
N LYS A 353 -26.98 9.26 -47.04
CA LYS A 353 -27.57 10.58 -46.72
C LYS A 353 -28.49 10.54 -45.49
N ARG A 354 -28.73 9.36 -44.91
CA ARG A 354 -29.53 9.23 -43.69
C ARG A 354 -28.86 9.96 -42.51
N PRO A 355 -29.64 10.52 -41.58
CA PRO A 355 -29.08 11.22 -40.43
C PRO A 355 -28.26 10.26 -39.55
N LYS A 356 -27.13 10.76 -39.03
CA LYS A 356 -26.20 10.01 -38.16
C LYS A 356 -26.92 9.30 -37.02
N GLU A 357 -27.87 9.99 -36.39
CA GLU A 357 -28.66 9.47 -35.27
C GLU A 357 -29.49 8.24 -35.64
N ALA A 358 -30.13 8.21 -36.81
CA ALA A 358 -30.93 7.06 -37.24
C ALA A 358 -30.05 5.84 -37.56
N VAL A 359 -28.87 6.07 -38.16
CA VAL A 359 -27.91 4.99 -38.44
C VAL A 359 -27.31 4.44 -37.15
N LEU A 360 -27.03 5.32 -36.18
CA LEU A 360 -26.57 4.93 -34.84
C LEU A 360 -27.67 4.18 -34.06
N GLN A 361 -28.93 4.61 -34.12
CA GLN A 361 -30.06 3.88 -33.50
C GLN A 361 -30.14 2.43 -33.99
N LEU A 362 -30.04 2.23 -35.30
CA LEU A 362 -30.05 0.89 -35.89
C LEU A 362 -28.85 0.05 -35.42
N ALA A 363 -27.65 0.62 -35.44
CA ALA A 363 -26.44 -0.06 -34.99
C ALA A 363 -26.46 -0.39 -33.50
N SER A 364 -26.95 0.52 -32.65
CA SER A 364 -27.13 0.28 -31.21
C SER A 364 -28.19 -0.79 -30.93
N ALA A 365 -29.29 -0.81 -31.68
CA ALA A 365 -30.31 -1.86 -31.55
C ALA A 365 -29.76 -3.24 -31.93
N LEU A 366 -29.03 -3.34 -33.05
CA LEU A 366 -28.36 -4.58 -33.47
C LEU A 366 -27.27 -4.99 -32.47
N GLY A 367 -26.51 -4.03 -31.96
CA GLY A 367 -25.47 -4.24 -30.95
C GLY A 367 -26.03 -4.77 -29.62
N ALA A 368 -27.19 -4.28 -29.20
CA ALA A 368 -27.86 -4.74 -27.98
C ALA A 368 -28.30 -6.22 -28.04
N ALA A 369 -28.27 -6.84 -29.22
CA ALA A 369 -28.65 -8.23 -29.41
C ALA A 369 -27.49 -9.23 -29.33
N SER A 370 -26.26 -8.77 -29.07
CA SER A 370 -25.05 -9.60 -28.95
C SER A 370 -24.23 -9.23 -27.71
N ASN A 371 -23.60 -10.23 -27.10
CA ASN A 371 -22.71 -10.05 -25.95
C ASN A 371 -21.24 -9.77 -26.35
N HIS A 372 -20.95 -9.62 -27.63
CA HIS A 372 -19.59 -9.32 -28.10
C HIS A 372 -19.17 -7.90 -27.67
N PRO A 373 -17.92 -7.65 -27.21
CA PRO A 373 -17.48 -6.34 -26.71
C PRO A 373 -17.74 -5.16 -27.66
N VAL A 374 -17.58 -5.38 -28.97
CA VAL A 374 -17.89 -4.38 -30.01
C VAL A 374 -19.38 -4.06 -30.08
N SER A 375 -20.24 -5.07 -29.96
CA SER A 375 -21.69 -4.93 -29.99
C SER A 375 -22.19 -4.18 -28.75
N LEU A 376 -21.63 -4.50 -27.59
CA LEU A 376 -21.92 -3.81 -26.32
C LEU A 376 -21.54 -2.32 -26.39
N ALA A 377 -20.35 -2.01 -26.91
CA ALA A 377 -19.90 -0.62 -27.07
C ALA A 377 -20.81 0.22 -28.00
N LEU A 378 -21.40 -0.41 -29.01
CA LEU A 378 -22.41 0.23 -29.87
C LEU A 378 -23.77 0.35 -29.17
N ALA A 379 -24.16 -0.64 -28.37
CA ALA A 379 -25.37 -0.60 -27.57
C ALA A 379 -25.33 0.53 -26.53
N GLU A 380 -24.16 0.79 -25.94
CA GLU A 380 -23.94 1.90 -24.99
C GLU A 380 -23.99 3.28 -25.67
N ALA A 381 -23.62 3.38 -26.94
CA ALA A 381 -23.65 4.62 -27.72
C ALA A 381 -25.07 5.04 -28.18
N ARG A 382 -26.12 4.49 -27.56
CA ARG A 382 -27.51 4.62 -27.99
C ARG A 382 -28.04 6.05 -27.79
N PRO A 383 -28.58 6.68 -28.85
CA PRO A 383 -29.14 8.04 -28.75
C PRO A 383 -30.55 8.02 -28.13
N THR A 384 -30.98 9.18 -27.65
CA THR A 384 -32.34 9.40 -27.11
C THR A 384 -33.39 9.31 -28.22
N GLY A 385 -34.22 8.27 -28.21
CA GLY A 385 -35.28 8.04 -29.21
C GLY A 385 -35.98 6.68 -29.06
N THR A 386 -36.92 6.39 -29.96
CA THR A 386 -37.62 5.10 -30.01
C THR A 386 -36.79 4.01 -30.70
N ASP A 387 -36.50 2.94 -29.95
CA ASP A 387 -36.63 1.52 -30.33
C ASP A 387 -36.79 1.20 -31.81
N THR A 388 -35.69 0.94 -32.54
CA THR A 388 -35.80 0.09 -33.74
C THR A 388 -36.20 -1.32 -33.28
N VAL A 389 -37.42 -1.74 -33.64
CA VAL A 389 -37.90 -3.08 -33.32
C VAL A 389 -37.22 -4.09 -34.24
N LEU A 390 -36.48 -5.01 -33.64
CA LEU A 390 -35.81 -6.11 -34.33
C LEU A 390 -36.65 -7.39 -34.26
N ARG A 391 -36.68 -8.15 -35.35
CA ARG A 391 -37.25 -9.50 -35.44
C ARG A 391 -36.21 -10.45 -36.01
N ASP A 392 -36.34 -11.75 -35.75
CA ASP A 392 -35.50 -12.81 -36.33
C ASP A 392 -33.98 -12.52 -36.20
N VAL A 393 -33.54 -12.19 -34.98
CA VAL A 393 -32.13 -11.90 -34.69
C VAL A 393 -31.30 -13.18 -34.79
N GLU A 394 -30.24 -13.15 -35.59
CA GLU A 394 -29.26 -14.21 -35.73
C GLU A 394 -27.85 -13.64 -35.54
N GLU A 395 -27.08 -14.19 -34.60
CA GLU A 395 -25.66 -13.87 -34.43
C GLU A 395 -24.81 -14.90 -35.18
N ILE A 396 -24.07 -14.43 -36.18
CA ILE A 396 -23.14 -15.25 -36.93
C ILE A 396 -21.74 -15.11 -36.35
N GLN A 397 -21.30 -16.16 -35.68
CA GLN A 397 -20.03 -16.20 -34.95
C GLN A 397 -18.86 -15.76 -35.84
N GLY A 398 -18.07 -14.79 -35.35
CA GLY A 398 -16.91 -14.23 -36.05
C GLY A 398 -17.22 -13.24 -37.18
N MET A 399 -18.49 -13.02 -37.54
CA MET A 399 -18.88 -12.12 -38.64
C MET A 399 -19.75 -10.96 -38.17
N GLY A 400 -20.80 -11.20 -37.38
CA GLY A 400 -21.67 -10.13 -36.87
C GLY A 400 -23.11 -10.57 -36.59
N VAL A 401 -24.01 -9.60 -36.44
CA VAL A 401 -25.43 -9.76 -36.11
C VAL A 401 -26.30 -9.41 -37.31
N ILE A 402 -27.35 -10.20 -37.54
CA ILE A 402 -28.37 -9.98 -38.55
C ILE A 402 -29.72 -9.92 -37.86
N ALA A 403 -30.59 -9.02 -38.30
CA ALA A 403 -31.98 -8.96 -37.86
C ALA A 403 -32.88 -8.40 -38.96
N THR A 404 -34.19 -8.54 -38.78
CA THR A 404 -35.22 -7.94 -39.64
C THR A 404 -35.81 -6.70 -38.97
N THR A 405 -35.79 -5.57 -39.67
CA THR A 405 -36.43 -4.31 -39.27
C THR A 405 -37.70 -4.06 -40.08
N SER A 406 -38.42 -2.97 -39.81
CA SER A 406 -39.56 -2.54 -40.63
C SER A 406 -39.17 -2.13 -42.06
N ALA A 407 -37.90 -1.77 -42.28
CA ALA A 407 -37.38 -1.33 -43.56
C ALA A 407 -36.68 -2.45 -44.36
N GLY A 408 -36.37 -3.60 -43.74
CA GLY A 408 -35.79 -4.75 -44.43
C GLY A 408 -34.82 -5.54 -43.55
N GLN A 409 -33.94 -6.32 -44.19
CA GLN A 409 -32.88 -7.05 -43.48
C GLN A 409 -31.76 -6.09 -43.08
N ALA A 410 -31.40 -6.05 -41.80
CA ALA A 410 -30.34 -5.24 -41.24
C ALA A 410 -29.16 -6.11 -40.77
N LEU A 411 -27.94 -5.63 -41.03
CA LEU A 411 -26.69 -6.35 -40.76
C LEU A 411 -25.73 -5.41 -40.02
N LEU A 412 -25.10 -5.91 -38.97
CA LEU A 412 -24.03 -5.25 -38.22
C LEU A 412 -22.85 -6.22 -38.10
N GLY A 413 -21.67 -5.86 -38.59
CA GLY A 413 -20.55 -6.80 -38.53
C GLY A 413 -19.27 -6.35 -39.20
N ARG A 414 -18.35 -7.29 -39.37
CA ARG A 414 -17.09 -7.11 -40.09
C ARG A 414 -17.33 -7.13 -41.61
N ARG A 415 -16.31 -6.76 -42.38
CA ARG A 415 -16.37 -6.69 -43.84
C ARG A 415 -16.88 -7.98 -44.49
N GLU A 416 -16.45 -9.13 -43.98
CA GLU A 416 -16.76 -10.46 -44.48
C GLU A 416 -18.27 -10.76 -44.44
N LEU A 417 -18.99 -10.19 -43.47
CA LEU A 417 -20.45 -10.31 -43.39
C LEU A 417 -21.11 -9.67 -44.62
N PHE A 418 -20.66 -8.48 -45.02
CA PHE A 418 -21.24 -7.78 -46.17
C PHE A 418 -20.90 -8.45 -47.50
N GLU A 419 -19.69 -8.99 -47.62
CA GLU A 419 -19.26 -9.75 -48.81
C GLU A 419 -20.13 -11.02 -49.00
N ARG A 420 -20.46 -11.71 -47.91
CA ARG A 420 -21.36 -12.88 -47.92
C ARG A 420 -22.75 -12.55 -48.47
N TYR A 421 -23.28 -11.37 -48.12
CA TYR A 421 -24.59 -10.89 -48.59
C TYR A 421 -24.50 -10.05 -49.87
N ARG A 422 -23.33 -9.98 -50.52
CA ARG A 422 -23.08 -9.23 -51.76
C ARG A 422 -23.43 -7.74 -51.65
N ILE A 423 -23.27 -7.16 -50.46
CA ILE A 423 -23.48 -5.74 -50.20
C ILE A 423 -22.19 -5.00 -50.53
N ASN A 424 -22.28 -3.98 -51.39
CA ASN A 424 -21.12 -3.19 -51.76
C ASN A 424 -20.76 -2.21 -50.62
N VAL A 425 -19.59 -2.42 -50.00
CA VAL A 425 -19.12 -1.61 -48.88
C VAL A 425 -18.15 -0.53 -49.35
N SER A 426 -18.14 0.61 -48.67
CA SER A 426 -17.09 1.61 -48.87
C SER A 426 -15.72 1.06 -48.41
N PRO A 427 -14.60 1.63 -48.89
CA PRO A 427 -13.26 1.23 -48.45
C PRO A 427 -13.17 1.22 -46.92
N LEU A 428 -12.50 0.21 -46.36
CA LEU A 428 -12.32 0.11 -44.92
C LEU A 428 -11.54 1.35 -44.45
N PRO A 429 -12.05 2.11 -43.47
CA PRO A 429 -11.35 3.25 -42.90
C PRO A 429 -10.01 2.82 -42.30
N ASP A 430 -9.00 3.69 -42.42
CA ASP A 430 -7.73 3.48 -41.73
C ASP A 430 -7.91 3.80 -40.25
N HIS A 431 -8.09 2.74 -39.45
CA HIS A 431 -8.34 2.81 -38.01
C HIS A 431 -7.68 1.62 -37.32
N ASP A 432 -7.09 1.84 -36.16
CA ASP A 432 -6.32 0.82 -35.45
C ASP A 432 -7.19 -0.07 -34.55
N GLY A 433 -8.29 0.49 -34.05
CA GLY A 433 -9.27 -0.25 -33.26
C GLY A 433 -10.28 -1.04 -34.10
N PRO A 434 -11.22 -1.75 -33.45
CA PRO A 434 -12.25 -2.51 -34.15
C PRO A 434 -13.12 -1.61 -35.03
N VAL A 435 -13.31 -2.02 -36.29
CA VAL A 435 -14.20 -1.36 -37.23
C VAL A 435 -15.35 -2.30 -37.58
N VAL A 436 -16.58 -1.81 -37.44
CA VAL A 436 -17.79 -2.56 -37.81
C VAL A 436 -18.68 -1.73 -38.70
N GLY A 437 -19.27 -2.37 -39.71
CA GLY A 437 -20.17 -1.73 -40.65
C GLY A 437 -21.62 -1.95 -40.25
N VAL A 438 -22.52 -1.14 -40.81
CA VAL A 438 -23.95 -1.42 -40.76
C VAL A 438 -24.57 -1.30 -42.16
N ALA A 439 -25.51 -2.19 -42.48
CA ALA A 439 -26.30 -2.15 -43.70
C ALA A 439 -27.77 -2.44 -43.40
N GLU A 440 -28.67 -1.90 -44.23
CA GLU A 440 -30.10 -2.19 -44.17
C GLU A 440 -30.66 -2.29 -45.59
N ASP A 441 -31.48 -3.31 -45.85
CA ASP A 441 -32.13 -3.59 -47.14
C ASP A 441 -31.14 -3.60 -48.33
N GLY A 442 -29.99 -4.23 -48.13
CA GLY A 442 -28.93 -4.33 -49.15
C GLY A 442 -28.13 -3.04 -49.36
N ALA A 443 -28.42 -1.95 -48.66
CA ALA A 443 -27.68 -0.70 -48.74
C ALA A 443 -26.70 -0.54 -47.55
N PHE A 444 -25.40 -0.37 -47.85
CA PHE A 444 -24.40 -0.07 -46.84
C PHE A 444 -24.55 1.36 -46.31
N LEU A 445 -24.66 1.53 -45.00
CA LEU A 445 -24.97 2.83 -44.37
C LEU A 445 -23.71 3.52 -43.83
N GLY A 446 -22.73 2.78 -43.33
CA GLY A 446 -21.49 3.36 -42.82
C GLY A 446 -20.67 2.44 -41.93
N TRP A 447 -19.49 2.93 -41.56
CA TRP A 447 -18.54 2.31 -40.64
C TRP A 447 -18.59 2.99 -39.27
N PHE A 448 -18.46 2.18 -38.22
CA PHE A 448 -18.32 2.59 -36.83
C PHE A 448 -16.92 2.20 -36.37
N LEU A 449 -16.19 3.19 -35.86
CA LEU A 449 -14.81 3.06 -35.44
C LEU A 449 -14.82 3.03 -33.91
N LEU A 450 -14.28 1.96 -33.33
CA LEU A 450 -14.22 1.80 -31.88
C LEU A 450 -12.77 1.93 -31.41
N ASP A 451 -12.57 2.62 -30.29
CA ASP A 451 -11.30 2.71 -29.59
C ASP A 451 -11.46 2.25 -28.15
N ASP A 452 -10.34 1.97 -27.49
CA ASP A 452 -10.33 1.75 -26.05
C ASP A 452 -10.57 3.07 -25.32
N ALA A 453 -11.52 3.08 -24.37
CA ALA A 453 -11.90 4.27 -23.64
C ALA A 453 -10.77 4.72 -22.71
N ILE A 454 -10.32 5.97 -22.85
CA ILE A 454 -9.40 6.59 -21.89
C ILE A 454 -10.09 6.75 -20.55
N ARG A 455 -9.36 6.48 -19.46
CA ARG A 455 -9.80 6.75 -18.10
C ARG A 455 -10.12 8.24 -17.92
N PRO A 456 -11.33 8.62 -17.47
CA PRO A 456 -11.72 10.02 -17.31
C PRO A 456 -10.75 10.85 -16.45
N GLU A 457 -10.14 10.22 -15.45
CA GLU A 457 -9.19 10.80 -14.52
C GLU A 457 -7.75 10.86 -15.03
N ALA A 458 -7.41 10.19 -16.15
CA ALA A 458 -6.03 10.13 -16.66
C ALA A 458 -5.42 11.51 -16.94
N PRO A 459 -6.10 12.47 -17.61
CA PRO A 459 -5.53 13.78 -17.87
C PRO A 459 -5.28 14.58 -16.57
N GLU A 460 -6.18 14.45 -15.60
CA GLU A 460 -6.02 15.06 -14.27
C GLU A 460 -4.81 14.45 -13.53
N ALA A 461 -4.70 13.12 -13.53
CA ALA A 461 -3.59 12.42 -12.89
C ALA A 461 -2.23 12.82 -13.47
N MET A 462 -2.11 12.88 -14.81
CA MET A 462 -0.87 13.30 -15.48
C MET A 462 -0.52 14.77 -15.15
N ALA A 463 -1.52 15.65 -15.12
CA ALA A 463 -1.33 17.05 -14.75
C ALA A 463 -0.85 17.20 -13.30
N ILE A 464 -1.41 16.43 -12.34
CA ILE A 464 -0.97 16.45 -10.94
C ILE A 464 0.45 15.89 -10.81
N LEU A 465 0.83 14.86 -11.56
CA LEU A 465 2.21 14.35 -11.54
C LEU A 465 3.21 15.41 -12.03
N LYS A 466 2.86 16.20 -13.07
CA LYS A 466 3.70 17.35 -13.49
C LYS A 466 3.87 18.37 -12.38
N THR A 467 2.81 18.72 -11.63
CA THR A 467 2.95 19.68 -10.52
C THR A 467 3.76 19.14 -9.34
N LEU A 468 3.88 17.82 -9.24
CA LEU A 468 4.80 17.14 -8.33
C LEU A 468 6.24 17.08 -8.88
N GLY A 469 6.58 17.76 -9.98
CA GLY A 469 7.93 17.74 -10.55
C GLY A 469 8.30 16.42 -11.21
N ILE A 470 7.30 15.65 -11.65
CA ILE A 470 7.48 14.54 -12.60
C ILE A 470 7.26 15.15 -13.99
N ASP A 471 8.25 15.93 -14.41
CA ASP A 471 8.17 16.78 -15.60
C ASP A 471 8.24 15.95 -16.89
N ARG A 472 8.98 14.84 -16.85
CA ARG A 472 9.18 13.97 -18.00
C ARG A 472 8.15 12.85 -18.02
N GLN A 473 7.26 12.87 -18.99
CA GLN A 473 6.19 11.90 -19.15
C GLN A 473 6.27 11.28 -20.53
N LEU A 474 6.46 9.95 -20.58
CA LEU A 474 6.57 9.17 -21.80
C LEU A 474 5.41 8.17 -21.90
N LEU A 475 4.61 8.30 -22.97
CA LEU A 475 3.67 7.26 -23.37
C LEU A 475 4.41 6.21 -24.19
N LEU A 476 4.36 4.96 -23.75
CA LEU A 476 5.02 3.84 -24.40
C LEU A 476 3.98 2.80 -24.80
N THR A 477 3.83 2.51 -26.09
CA THR A 477 2.77 1.59 -26.55
C THR A 477 3.17 0.85 -27.83
N GLY A 478 2.59 -0.34 -28.01
CA GLY A 478 2.70 -1.12 -29.25
C GLY A 478 1.70 -0.72 -30.33
N ASP A 479 0.75 0.16 -30.01
CA ASP A 479 -0.27 0.65 -30.94
C ASP A 479 0.32 1.59 -31.99
N ARG A 480 -0.39 1.77 -33.11
CA ARG A 480 0.05 2.66 -34.19
C ARG A 480 0.20 4.09 -33.71
N HIS A 481 1.13 4.80 -34.36
CA HIS A 481 1.45 6.19 -34.02
C HIS A 481 0.23 7.11 -33.94
N ILE A 482 -0.73 6.98 -34.87
CA ILE A 482 -1.93 7.83 -34.92
C ILE A 482 -2.82 7.64 -33.69
N ALA A 483 -3.06 6.38 -33.29
CA ALA A 483 -3.88 6.05 -32.13
C ALA A 483 -3.19 6.49 -30.83
N ALA A 484 -1.89 6.22 -30.71
CA ALA A 484 -1.09 6.61 -29.56
C ALA A 484 -0.98 8.13 -29.40
N GLN A 485 -0.83 8.87 -30.51
CA GLN A 485 -0.77 10.34 -30.51
C GLN A 485 -2.07 10.97 -30.02
N ARG A 486 -3.22 10.39 -30.37
CA ARG A 486 -4.53 10.85 -29.86
C ARG A 486 -4.61 10.69 -28.35
N VAL A 487 -4.17 9.56 -27.81
CA VAL A 487 -4.13 9.32 -26.36
C VAL A 487 -3.19 10.31 -25.68
N ALA A 488 -1.95 10.46 -26.18
CA ALA A 488 -0.98 11.40 -25.62
C ALA A 488 -1.52 12.85 -25.57
N GLN A 489 -2.19 13.30 -26.64
CA GLN A 489 -2.80 14.63 -26.68
C GLN A 489 -3.95 14.79 -25.68
N GLN A 490 -4.78 13.76 -25.53
CA GLN A 490 -5.92 13.79 -24.60
C GLN A 490 -5.47 13.72 -23.13
N THR A 491 -4.38 13.02 -22.83
CA THR A 491 -3.82 12.90 -21.47
C THR A 491 -2.80 13.98 -21.14
N GLY A 492 -2.32 14.75 -22.13
CA GLY A 492 -1.35 15.84 -21.95
C GLY A 492 0.09 15.35 -21.76
N ILE A 493 0.42 14.17 -22.31
CA ILE A 493 1.76 13.57 -22.27
C ILE A 493 2.59 14.09 -23.45
N ASP A 494 3.80 14.56 -23.17
CA ASP A 494 4.63 15.28 -24.15
C ASP A 494 5.51 14.34 -25.01
N GLU A 495 5.97 13.22 -24.44
CA GLU A 495 6.82 12.25 -25.14
C GLU A 495 6.01 11.00 -25.51
N LEU A 496 6.21 10.49 -26.73
CA LEU A 496 5.53 9.32 -27.25
C LEU A 496 6.51 8.38 -27.95
N THR A 497 6.46 7.10 -27.59
CA THR A 497 7.00 6.00 -28.39
C THR A 497 5.87 5.04 -28.72
N ALA A 498 5.48 5.01 -29.99
CA ALA A 498 4.44 4.14 -30.54
C ALA A 498 5.07 2.96 -31.29
N GLU A 499 4.26 1.95 -31.62
CA GLU A 499 4.66 0.75 -32.35
C GLU A 499 5.84 -0.01 -31.71
N ALA A 500 6.02 0.17 -30.40
CA ALA A 500 7.13 -0.40 -29.65
C ALA A 500 6.94 -1.90 -29.41
N LEU A 501 7.93 -2.69 -29.83
CA LEU A 501 8.01 -4.10 -29.46
C LEU A 501 8.39 -4.26 -27.97
N PRO A 502 8.09 -5.40 -27.33
CA PRO A 502 8.42 -5.60 -25.90
C PRO A 502 9.91 -5.39 -25.56
N ALA A 503 10.83 -5.77 -26.46
CA ALA A 503 12.26 -5.53 -26.28
C ALA A 503 12.64 -4.03 -26.37
N GLU A 504 11.94 -3.29 -27.24
CA GLU A 504 12.14 -1.85 -27.41
C GLU A 504 11.56 -1.08 -26.22
N LYS A 505 10.42 -1.53 -25.67
CA LYS A 505 9.87 -0.99 -24.42
C LYS A 505 10.90 -1.02 -23.30
N LEU A 506 11.55 -2.18 -23.10
CA LEU A 506 12.62 -2.33 -22.11
C LEU A 506 13.82 -1.42 -22.42
N GLN A 507 14.21 -1.29 -23.69
CA GLN A 507 15.31 -0.43 -24.09
C GLN A 507 15.04 1.05 -23.79
N GLN A 508 13.81 1.53 -24.00
CA GLN A 508 13.42 2.91 -23.68
C GLN A 508 13.54 3.19 -22.18
N VAL A 509 13.11 2.24 -21.33
CA VAL A 509 13.27 2.37 -19.87
C VAL A 509 14.76 2.43 -19.50
N HIS A 510 15.58 1.53 -20.03
CA HIS A 510 17.03 1.56 -19.79
C HIS A 510 17.70 2.84 -20.29
N GLN A 511 17.23 3.39 -21.41
CA GLN A 511 17.75 4.64 -21.96
C GLN A 511 17.44 5.81 -21.02
N ALA A 512 16.22 5.90 -20.51
CA ALA A 512 15.85 6.90 -19.51
C ALA A 512 16.73 6.78 -18.24
N VAL A 513 16.94 5.55 -17.74
CA VAL A 513 17.83 5.33 -16.58
C VAL A 513 19.28 5.73 -16.88
N LYS A 514 19.80 5.43 -18.07
CA LYS A 514 21.17 5.81 -18.50
C LYS A 514 21.35 7.32 -18.64
N GLU A 515 20.31 8.04 -19.01
CA GLU A 515 20.29 9.50 -19.09
C GLU A 515 20.27 10.17 -17.70
N GLY A 516 20.20 9.36 -16.62
CA GLY A 516 20.24 9.83 -15.24
C GLY A 516 18.87 10.00 -14.58
N TRP A 517 17.79 9.70 -15.31
CA TRP A 517 16.44 9.76 -14.78
C TRP A 517 16.13 8.59 -13.86
N ARG A 518 15.16 8.76 -12.98
CA ARG A 518 14.63 7.75 -12.07
C ARG A 518 13.15 7.50 -12.41
N PRO A 519 12.86 6.78 -13.52
CA PRO A 519 11.50 6.63 -14.00
C PRO A 519 10.69 5.67 -13.11
N MET A 520 9.47 6.08 -12.76
CA MET A 520 8.43 5.11 -12.40
C MET A 520 7.82 4.56 -13.69
N VAL A 521 7.74 3.24 -13.81
CA VAL A 521 7.17 2.58 -14.98
C VAL A 521 5.80 2.05 -14.60
N VAL A 522 4.75 2.38 -15.35
CA VAL A 522 3.36 2.03 -15.01
C VAL A 522 2.77 1.18 -16.13
N GLY A 523 2.19 0.02 -15.79
CA GLY A 523 1.62 -0.92 -16.77
C GLY A 523 0.58 -1.86 -16.16
N ASP A 524 0.10 -2.81 -16.96
CA ASP A 524 -0.88 -3.83 -16.54
C ASP A 524 -0.24 -5.03 -15.81
N GLY A 525 1.09 -5.12 -15.82
CA GLY A 525 1.86 -6.20 -15.19
C GLY A 525 1.90 -7.52 -15.96
N ILE A 526 1.13 -7.66 -17.05
CA ILE A 526 1.09 -8.88 -17.88
C ILE A 526 2.09 -8.74 -19.03
N ASN A 527 1.96 -7.66 -19.80
CA ASN A 527 2.73 -7.46 -21.03
C ASN A 527 4.06 -6.74 -20.77
N ASP A 528 4.14 -5.97 -19.67
CA ASP A 528 5.23 -5.04 -19.41
C ASP A 528 6.12 -5.44 -18.22
N ALA A 529 6.03 -6.70 -17.75
CA ALA A 529 6.74 -7.17 -16.56
C ALA A 529 8.27 -6.90 -16.56
N LEU A 530 8.91 -7.04 -17.73
CA LEU A 530 10.35 -6.75 -17.86
C LEU A 530 10.64 -5.25 -17.81
N ALA A 531 9.80 -4.43 -18.44
CA ALA A 531 9.95 -2.97 -18.44
C ALA A 531 9.69 -2.39 -17.04
N LEU A 532 8.71 -2.93 -16.31
CA LEU A 532 8.40 -2.56 -14.93
C LEU A 532 9.61 -2.72 -14.00
N LYS A 533 10.34 -3.85 -14.10
CA LYS A 533 11.53 -4.14 -13.28
C LYS A 533 12.77 -3.34 -13.66
N ALA A 534 12.80 -2.72 -14.83
CA ALA A 534 13.93 -1.94 -15.30
C ALA A 534 13.87 -0.47 -14.86
N GLY A 535 12.70 -0.01 -14.41
CA GLY A 535 12.52 1.33 -13.86
C GLY A 535 13.14 1.48 -12.47
N ALA A 536 13.11 2.71 -11.95
CA ALA A 536 13.42 2.95 -10.54
C ALA A 536 12.32 2.36 -9.64
N VAL A 537 11.06 2.42 -10.09
CA VAL A 537 9.93 1.76 -9.44
C VAL A 537 8.95 1.25 -10.50
N GLY A 538 8.65 -0.04 -10.51
CA GLY A 538 7.59 -0.62 -11.33
C GLY A 538 6.24 -0.55 -10.62
N ILE A 539 5.21 -0.04 -11.28
CA ILE A 539 3.84 0.03 -10.78
C ILE A 539 2.90 -0.74 -11.71
N ALA A 540 2.15 -1.69 -11.16
CA ALA A 540 1.12 -2.41 -11.91
C ALA A 540 -0.30 -1.99 -11.50
N MET A 541 -1.19 -1.93 -12.49
CA MET A 541 -2.63 -1.80 -12.29
C MET A 541 -3.22 -3.16 -11.90
N GLY A 542 -3.83 -3.24 -10.71
CA GLY A 542 -4.43 -4.47 -10.18
C GLY A 542 -5.79 -4.85 -10.77
N SER A 543 -6.31 -4.08 -11.73
CA SER A 543 -7.66 -4.26 -12.29
C SER A 543 -7.87 -5.58 -13.03
N ASN A 544 -6.80 -6.20 -13.55
CA ASN A 544 -6.85 -7.45 -14.32
C ASN A 544 -6.42 -8.70 -13.54
N GLY A 545 -6.27 -8.58 -12.22
CA GLY A 545 -5.81 -9.68 -11.36
C GLY A 545 -4.55 -9.29 -10.61
N VAL A 546 -4.68 -9.26 -9.29
CA VAL A 546 -3.62 -8.82 -8.38
C VAL A 546 -2.39 -9.74 -8.47
N ASP A 547 -2.58 -11.04 -8.76
CA ASP A 547 -1.52 -12.06 -8.87
C ASP A 547 -0.43 -11.73 -9.88
N ILE A 548 -0.82 -11.38 -11.10
CA ILE A 548 0.11 -11.13 -12.20
C ILE A 548 0.77 -9.77 -12.00
N ALA A 549 0.00 -8.78 -11.55
CA ALA A 549 0.52 -7.47 -11.18
C ALA A 549 1.61 -7.56 -10.09
N LEU A 550 1.40 -8.40 -9.08
CA LEU A 550 2.33 -8.59 -7.97
C LEU A 550 3.58 -9.40 -8.33
N ALA A 551 3.52 -10.30 -9.30
CA ALA A 551 4.72 -10.98 -9.79
C ALA A 551 5.67 -10.01 -10.55
N SER A 552 5.09 -8.92 -11.06
CA SER A 552 5.71 -8.07 -12.08
C SER A 552 6.11 -6.67 -11.59
N ALA A 553 5.54 -6.17 -10.49
CA ALA A 553 5.75 -4.79 -10.04
C ALA A 553 6.15 -4.64 -8.57
N ASP A 554 6.77 -3.51 -8.26
CA ASP A 554 7.23 -3.14 -6.93
C ASP A 554 6.11 -2.51 -6.08
N VAL A 555 5.19 -1.84 -6.78
CA VAL A 555 3.98 -1.22 -6.23
C VAL A 555 2.78 -1.68 -7.05
N VAL A 556 1.65 -1.95 -6.38
CA VAL A 556 0.39 -2.31 -7.05
C VAL A 556 -0.72 -1.39 -6.62
N LEU A 557 -1.45 -0.85 -7.59
CA LEU A 557 -2.69 -0.12 -7.35
C LEU A 557 -3.85 -1.12 -7.39
N THR A 558 -4.54 -1.33 -6.27
CA THR A 558 -5.67 -2.28 -6.21
C THR A 558 -6.90 -1.73 -6.92
N GLY A 559 -7.10 -0.42 -6.86
CA GLY A 559 -8.11 0.30 -7.62
C GLY A 559 -7.66 0.60 -9.06
N SER A 560 -8.56 1.22 -9.79
CA SER A 560 -8.34 1.57 -11.20
C SER A 560 -8.06 3.07 -11.41
N ASP A 561 -8.21 3.86 -10.34
CA ASP A 561 -7.97 5.31 -10.30
C ASP A 561 -6.46 5.66 -10.39
N LEU A 562 -6.06 6.26 -11.52
CA LEU A 562 -4.68 6.69 -11.76
C LEU A 562 -4.20 7.81 -10.84
N ARG A 563 -5.11 8.55 -10.17
CA ARG A 563 -4.72 9.61 -9.23
C ARG A 563 -3.94 9.05 -8.03
N ARG A 564 -4.10 7.75 -7.73
CA ARG A 564 -3.31 7.05 -6.71
C ARG A 564 -1.81 7.05 -6.97
N LEU A 565 -1.37 7.17 -8.23
CA LEU A 565 0.05 7.40 -8.56
C LEU A 565 0.57 8.67 -7.89
N SER A 566 -0.20 9.75 -7.98
CA SER A 566 0.15 11.02 -7.36
C SER A 566 0.12 10.95 -5.82
N THR A 567 -0.84 10.23 -5.25
CA THR A 567 -0.91 9.95 -3.82
C THR A 567 0.31 9.19 -3.34
N ALA A 568 0.74 8.15 -4.07
CA ALA A 568 1.92 7.35 -3.74
C ALA A 568 3.19 8.23 -3.67
N VAL A 569 3.38 9.10 -4.66
CA VAL A 569 4.52 10.03 -4.71
C VAL A 569 4.47 11.03 -3.56
N ARG A 570 3.31 11.64 -3.27
CA ARG A 570 3.14 12.58 -2.16
C ARG A 570 3.44 11.93 -0.81
N LEU A 571 2.82 10.78 -0.56
CA LEU A 571 3.01 10.02 0.68
C LEU A 571 4.47 9.64 0.88
N SER A 572 5.10 9.11 -0.17
CA SER A 572 6.52 8.74 -0.15
C SER A 572 7.42 9.94 0.18
N ARG A 573 7.19 11.11 -0.43
CA ARG A 573 7.95 12.33 -0.13
C ARG A 573 7.71 12.84 1.28
N GLN A 574 6.47 12.74 1.78
CA GLN A 574 6.16 13.11 3.16
C GLN A 574 6.84 12.15 4.16
N CYS A 575 6.85 10.85 3.88
CA CYS A 575 7.63 9.87 4.64
C CYS A 575 9.11 10.25 4.67
N ARG A 576 9.71 10.61 3.52
CA ARG A 576 11.11 11.07 3.46
C ARG A 576 11.36 12.34 4.25
N ALA A 577 10.43 13.30 4.22
CA ALA A 577 10.54 14.51 5.02
C ALA A 577 10.48 14.20 6.53
N THR A 578 9.52 13.37 6.95
CA THR A 578 9.37 12.91 8.33
C THR A 578 10.61 12.15 8.80
N LEU A 579 11.15 11.25 7.97
CA LEU A 579 12.37 10.51 8.26
C LEU A 579 13.56 11.46 8.47
N ARG A 580 13.75 12.45 7.59
CA ARG A 580 14.82 13.45 7.76
C ARG A 580 14.70 14.21 9.07
N VAL A 581 13.49 14.66 9.42
CA VAL A 581 13.24 15.34 10.70
C VAL A 581 13.55 14.41 11.88
N ASN A 582 13.10 13.16 11.83
CA ASN A 582 13.34 12.18 12.89
C ASN A 582 14.82 11.88 13.07
N VAL A 583 15.58 11.74 11.98
CA VAL A 583 17.04 11.57 12.00
C VAL A 583 17.72 12.78 12.62
N ILE A 584 17.31 14.00 12.25
CA ILE A 584 17.86 15.24 12.82
C ILE A 584 17.56 15.32 14.32
N ILE A 585 16.33 14.99 14.75
CA ILE A 585 15.94 14.96 16.16
C ILE A 585 16.77 13.92 16.90
N GLY A 586 16.83 12.67 16.41
CA GLY A 586 17.55 11.58 17.06
C GLY A 586 19.03 11.89 17.21
N LEU A 587 19.71 12.24 16.11
CA LEU A 587 21.15 12.53 16.14
C LEU A 587 21.47 13.80 16.93
N GLY A 588 20.71 14.88 16.69
CA GLY A 588 20.92 16.17 17.38
C GLY A 588 20.72 16.05 18.88
N TRP A 589 19.70 15.30 19.31
CA TRP A 589 19.41 15.05 20.71
C TRP A 589 20.49 14.19 21.38
N THR A 590 20.94 13.10 20.72
CA THR A 590 22.05 12.28 21.22
C THR A 590 23.32 13.12 21.41
N VAL A 591 23.70 13.92 20.41
CA VAL A 591 24.88 14.79 20.51
C VAL A 591 24.74 15.78 21.66
N LEU A 592 23.58 16.42 21.81
CA LEU A 592 23.31 17.37 22.88
C LEU A 592 23.50 16.74 24.27
N ILE A 593 22.90 15.57 24.52
CA ILE A 593 23.00 14.90 25.82
C ILE A 593 24.42 14.40 26.06
N VAL A 594 25.09 13.85 25.06
CA VAL A 594 26.49 13.38 25.20
C VAL A 594 27.40 14.53 25.60
N ILE A 595 27.23 15.72 25.00
CA ILE A 595 28.00 16.91 25.39
C ILE A 595 27.67 17.33 26.83
N ALA A 596 26.38 17.39 27.20
CA ALA A 596 25.97 17.73 28.56
C ALA A 596 26.48 16.71 29.61
N ALA A 597 26.50 15.42 29.26
CA ALA A 597 27.05 14.34 30.07
C ALA A 597 28.56 14.49 30.24
N ALA A 598 29.29 14.71 29.15
CA ALA A 598 30.74 14.86 29.17
C ALA A 598 31.20 16.10 29.94
N MET A 599 30.42 17.19 29.89
CA MET A 599 30.67 18.41 30.67
C MET A 599 30.22 18.31 32.14
N GLY A 600 29.61 17.19 32.55
CA GLY A 600 29.13 16.99 33.93
C GLY A 600 27.84 17.76 34.28
N PHE A 601 27.17 18.38 33.30
CA PHE A 601 25.95 19.17 33.53
C PHE A 601 24.75 18.34 33.99
N LEU A 602 24.79 17.01 33.82
CA LEU A 602 23.75 16.10 34.28
C LEU A 602 23.86 15.74 35.78
N GLY A 603 24.94 16.12 36.45
CA GLY A 603 25.14 15.93 37.88
C GLY A 603 25.36 14.48 38.32
N THR A 604 25.20 14.23 39.62
CA THR A 604 25.53 12.94 40.27
C THR A 604 24.62 11.78 39.86
N ALA A 605 23.40 12.08 39.39
CA ALA A 605 22.47 11.11 38.83
C ALA A 605 22.54 11.07 37.28
N GLY A 606 23.66 11.50 36.69
CA GLY A 606 23.74 11.82 35.27
C GLY A 606 23.37 10.67 34.35
N ALA A 607 23.72 9.43 34.69
CA ALA A 607 23.35 8.24 33.92
C ALA A 607 21.82 8.00 33.89
N LEU A 608 21.13 8.21 35.01
CA LEU A 608 19.67 8.07 35.08
C LEU A 608 18.98 9.19 34.32
N VAL A 609 19.46 10.43 34.44
CA VAL A 609 18.93 11.58 33.69
C VAL A 609 19.14 11.37 32.19
N ALA A 610 20.32 10.90 31.78
CA ALA A 610 20.60 10.55 30.38
C ALA A 610 19.64 9.49 29.85
N ALA A 611 19.35 8.42 30.62
CA ALA A 611 18.41 7.39 30.21
C ALA A 611 16.98 7.92 29.99
N ILE A 612 16.52 8.81 30.88
CA ILE A 612 15.19 9.45 30.75
C ILE A 612 15.14 10.36 29.52
N LEU A 613 16.13 11.25 29.37
CA LEU A 613 16.20 12.17 28.24
C LEU A 613 16.32 11.41 26.92
N HIS A 614 17.08 10.33 26.90
CA HIS A 614 17.19 9.44 25.75
C HIS A 614 15.81 8.91 25.30
N ASN A 615 15.04 8.32 26.22
CA ASN A 615 13.69 7.82 25.92
C ASN A 615 12.73 8.93 25.45
N LEU A 616 12.91 10.16 25.91
CA LEU A 616 12.11 11.30 25.46
C LEU A 616 12.29 11.57 23.95
N SER A 617 13.51 11.46 23.42
CA SER A 617 13.73 11.62 21.97
C SER A 617 13.04 10.54 21.13
N THR A 618 13.08 9.29 21.61
CA THR A 618 12.37 8.17 20.97
C THR A 618 10.87 8.46 20.94
N LEU A 619 10.29 8.97 22.02
CA LEU A 619 8.88 9.37 22.07
C LEU A 619 8.57 10.51 21.08
N ILE A 620 9.42 11.53 20.99
CA ILE A 620 9.23 12.65 20.04
C ILE A 620 9.24 12.14 18.59
N VAL A 621 10.20 11.27 18.23
CA VAL A 621 10.29 10.64 16.90
C VAL A 621 9.05 9.81 16.59
N LEU A 622 8.55 9.04 17.57
CA LEU A 622 7.33 8.25 17.42
C LEU A 622 6.09 9.13 17.23
N LEU A 623 5.96 10.21 18.00
CA LEU A 623 4.85 11.16 17.85
C LEU A 623 4.89 11.86 16.49
N ASN A 624 6.07 12.27 16.03
CA ASN A 624 6.23 12.88 14.71
C ASN A 624 5.90 11.89 13.59
N THR A 625 6.30 10.63 13.74
CA THR A 625 5.92 9.54 12.83
C THR A 625 4.41 9.30 12.82
N GLY A 626 3.76 9.32 13.98
CA GLY A 626 2.32 9.13 14.13
C GLY A 626 1.48 10.15 13.35
N ARG A 627 2.02 11.34 13.05
CA ARG A 627 1.36 12.33 12.17
C ARG A 627 1.09 11.80 10.77
N LEU A 628 1.90 10.86 10.26
CA LEU A 628 1.66 10.23 8.97
C LEU A 628 0.34 9.46 8.94
N LEU A 629 -0.12 8.93 10.08
CA LEU A 629 -1.40 8.19 10.15
C LEU A 629 -2.62 9.10 9.91
N GLN A 630 -2.45 10.42 10.07
CA GLN A 630 -3.46 11.44 9.78
C GLN A 630 -3.39 11.96 8.34
N PHE A 631 -2.62 11.30 7.47
CA PHE A 631 -2.59 11.64 6.05
C PHE A 631 -4.01 11.61 5.48
N ASP A 632 -4.44 12.76 4.94
CA ASP A 632 -5.75 12.98 4.35
C ASP A 632 -5.55 13.71 3.02
N GLU A 633 -5.95 13.07 1.92
CA GLU A 633 -5.83 13.59 0.56
C GLU A 633 -6.57 14.92 0.37
N THR A 634 -7.63 15.14 1.15
CA THR A 634 -8.60 16.23 0.92
C THR A 634 -8.05 17.60 1.31
N ASN A 635 -7.17 17.67 2.32
CA ASN A 635 -6.63 18.95 2.82
C ASN A 635 -5.55 19.55 1.89
N GLU A 636 -4.78 18.72 1.19
CA GLU A 636 -3.69 19.22 0.33
C GLU A 636 -4.16 19.55 -1.10
N ILE A 637 -5.18 18.88 -1.63
CA ILE A 637 -5.81 19.25 -2.92
C ILE A 637 -6.40 20.67 -2.82
N ASN A 638 -6.96 21.03 -1.66
CA ASN A 638 -7.45 22.39 -1.40
C ASN A 638 -6.31 23.41 -1.21
N ALA A 639 -5.21 23.05 -0.53
CA ALA A 639 -4.05 23.93 -0.41
C ALA A 639 -3.38 24.26 -1.77
N THR A 640 -3.45 23.32 -2.73
CA THR A 640 -2.96 23.53 -4.10
C THR A 640 -3.93 24.38 -4.95
N ARG A 641 -5.21 24.43 -4.57
CA ARG A 641 -6.23 25.29 -5.18
C ARG A 641 -6.22 26.71 -4.62
N GLU A 642 -5.86 26.92 -3.36
CA GLU A 642 -5.76 28.26 -2.74
C GLU A 642 -4.47 29.01 -3.10
N THR A 643 -3.49 28.32 -3.68
CA THR A 643 -2.23 28.91 -4.19
C THR A 643 -2.25 29.20 -5.71
N ARG A 644 -3.39 28.98 -6.37
CA ARG A 644 -3.73 29.48 -7.72
C ARG A 644 -4.80 30.55 -7.61
#